data_AF-K8EF15-F1
#
_entry.id   AF-K8EF15-F1
#
_cell.length_a   1.000
_cell.length_b   1.000
_cell.length_c   1.000
_cell.angle_alpha   90.00
_cell.angle_beta   90.00
_cell.angle_gamma   90.00
#
_symmetry.space_group_name_H-M   'P 1'
#
loop_
_entity.id
_entity.type
_entity.pdbx_description
1 polymer ?
#
loop_
_entity_poly.entity_id
_entity_poly.type
_entity_poly.pdbx_seq_one_letter_code
_entity_poly.pdbx_strand_id
1 'polypeptide(L)'
;MGSRGGKRSLLATIWRRRRSWSRRFSSTSGSLGEPIARTKIPETAVEAQLQFARETLTSEDLVLFSKRRVDLDGQLMMHAFVGKGREKQSQDLLGKALEKARKSDANRRDGKPSISFLDGIPIAVKDNFAMRGEIVSAGSKMLSKNECSYTATVIDRLEQSGAVVFGQTTMDEFGMGSHSRNGINAPVKNPIDGRLSPGGSSGGSAAAVANGTCLVAIGSDTGGSVRLPAAFQGVVGTKPSYGRCSRYGLIAYASSFDCPGILTRNVCDAAITLAIMQGADPKDGQTVEEDGRISSVATELISESQMNFKEWLESGKTKGGNNNGSGSNSSSSSNSDRVLPLLGVRVGIPGEFFLEETTPAVMESWTKSIEAFEELGATIVPVSLPSVKLALPAYYVLVCAEASSNLNRYDDIKFSASRDDGFGEEVKRRIVSGAFSLSSQRVEGAYKNSEKIRQRISNEFKDIFERSCDVLLTPTSAREAPFLEDVLRESKVESYAQDALTVPMSLAGLPSVSIPCGRSVSNGRPIGMQVTAPMFREAGMLRVASALERKISSKTRRMYSTSTSSTNFPIEKLEDQLKLFHEYTENNDYKSAGELKSLVSLYQKYKDTLEEIDVLRQLINEENKNKKSKDAELESELNALQNDTLPELETKLKHQLLPKDPEDSRDVILEVRAGAGGAEAAKFAAELFRMYEMYARRRNWKFDLMSYSEEEKGGGVREAMAEINSNGNPTIHLNEEDGEEDELANGGVYKNLKFESGVHRVQRVPATETQGRIHTSTASVAIIPKAEESDIHIDETKDVRIETMRASGAGGQHVNTTNSAVRIVHIPTGVTVVIQDERSQHKNKAKALSVLRARVYDIERRKVAAENAQMRRSLIGSADRSERIRTYNFKDGRCKDHRGTGVVVNDVQKLLDGFGLDEFIRDLHKCDLEEQMLKSSSV
;
A
#
# COMPACT_ATOMS: atom_id res chain seq x y z
N MET A 1 -7.81 78.83 -9.44
CA MET A 1 -6.40 79.20 -9.19
C MET A 1 -5.56 77.94 -9.35
N GLY A 2 -4.41 78.05 -10.04
CA GLY A 2 -3.56 76.96 -10.54
C GLY A 2 -2.97 76.05 -9.46
N SER A 3 -2.08 75.09 -9.72
CA SER A 3 -1.46 74.46 -10.90
C SER A 3 -0.28 73.64 -10.34
N ARG A 4 0.27 72.74 -11.17
CA ARG A 4 1.57 72.02 -11.02
C ARG A 4 1.49 70.78 -10.11
N GLY A 5 1.74 69.54 -10.56
CA GLY A 5 2.60 69.05 -11.65
C GLY A 5 3.82 68.37 -11.01
N GLY A 6 4.28 67.17 -11.40
CA GLY A 6 3.83 66.20 -12.38
C GLY A 6 4.87 65.09 -12.53
N LYS A 7 4.50 64.07 -13.32
CA LYS A 7 5.33 63.04 -14.00
C LYS A 7 5.98 61.98 -13.09
N ARG A 8 6.13 60.71 -13.47
CA ARG A 8 5.67 59.81 -14.56
C ARG A 8 6.34 58.45 -14.22
N SER A 9 5.66 57.32 -14.42
CA SER A 9 6.29 56.02 -14.70
C SER A 9 5.27 55.15 -15.43
N LEU A 10 5.17 55.26 -16.75
CA LEU A 10 5.72 54.35 -17.76
C LEU A 10 5.20 52.89 -17.77
N LEU A 11 4.41 52.46 -16.77
CA LEU A 11 3.82 51.11 -16.74
C LEU A 11 2.32 51.06 -17.12
N ALA A 12 1.63 52.21 -17.16
CA ALA A 12 0.19 52.27 -17.45
C ALA A 12 -0.20 52.18 -18.93
N THR A 13 0.76 52.06 -19.87
CA THR A 13 0.49 52.11 -21.31
C THR A 13 0.45 50.73 -22.00
N ILE A 14 0.82 49.64 -21.32
CA ILE A 14 0.86 48.29 -21.93
C ILE A 14 -0.43 47.49 -21.70
N TRP A 15 -1.31 47.92 -20.77
CA TRP A 15 -2.56 47.21 -20.42
C TRP A 15 -3.81 47.61 -21.22
N ARG A 16 -3.66 48.41 -22.29
CA ARG A 16 -4.76 48.77 -23.22
C ARG A 16 -4.46 48.35 -24.65
N ARG A 17 -4.26 47.06 -24.92
CA ARG A 17 -4.38 46.47 -26.27
C ARG A 17 -4.39 44.94 -26.25
N ARG A 18 -5.50 44.35 -25.81
CA ARG A 18 -5.93 43.00 -26.24
C ARG A 18 -7.43 42.81 -26.02
N ARG A 19 -8.21 43.66 -26.69
CA ARG A 19 -9.66 43.50 -26.88
C ARG A 19 -9.94 43.50 -28.37
N SER A 20 -9.73 42.34 -29.01
CA SER A 20 -10.39 41.96 -30.27
C SER A 20 -9.92 40.55 -30.66
N TRP A 21 -10.62 39.52 -30.19
CA TRP A 21 -10.76 38.26 -30.92
C TRP A 21 -11.92 37.49 -30.30
N SER A 22 -13.12 37.98 -30.62
CA SER A 22 -14.38 37.30 -30.36
C SER A 22 -15.27 37.55 -31.58
N ARG A 23 -15.22 36.64 -32.55
CA ARG A 23 -16.28 36.36 -33.54
C ARG A 23 -15.79 35.34 -34.57
N ARG A 24 -16.05 34.06 -34.30
CA ARG A 24 -16.52 33.02 -35.25
C ARG A 24 -16.36 31.67 -34.57
N PHE A 25 -17.48 31.15 -34.07
CA PHE A 25 -17.97 29.78 -34.22
C PHE A 25 -19.11 29.62 -33.22
N SER A 26 -20.31 30.00 -33.67
CA SER A 26 -21.56 29.50 -33.12
C SER A 26 -22.18 28.57 -34.17
N SER A 27 -22.92 27.58 -33.67
CA SER A 27 -23.61 26.47 -34.37
C SER A 27 -22.63 25.39 -34.87
N THR A 28 -22.69 24.14 -34.39
CA THR A 28 -23.85 23.26 -34.23
C THR A 28 -23.60 22.13 -33.21
N SER A 29 -24.70 21.54 -32.73
CA SER A 29 -24.87 20.20 -32.10
C SER A 29 -24.89 20.10 -30.56
N GLY A 30 -26.10 19.81 -30.07
CA GLY A 30 -26.35 18.85 -28.99
C GLY A 30 -26.19 19.34 -27.55
N SER A 31 -27.30 19.64 -26.89
CA SER A 31 -27.39 19.80 -25.44
C SER A 31 -26.86 18.57 -24.71
N LEU A 32 -25.65 18.67 -24.14
CA LEU A 32 -25.21 17.82 -23.04
C LEU A 32 -25.85 18.35 -21.77
N GLY A 33 -26.61 17.48 -21.10
CA GLY A 33 -27.51 17.79 -20.00
C GLY A 33 -26.88 18.50 -18.80
N GLU A 34 -27.77 19.11 -18.02
CA GLU A 34 -27.52 19.81 -16.76
C GLU A 34 -26.55 19.08 -15.82
N PRO A 35 -25.81 19.80 -14.97
CA PRO A 35 -24.88 19.17 -14.04
C PRO A 35 -25.64 18.29 -13.03
N ILE A 36 -25.21 17.04 -12.89
CA ILE A 36 -25.60 16.01 -11.90
C ILE A 36 -25.21 16.48 -10.48
N ALA A 37 -25.72 17.64 -10.04
CA ALA A 37 -25.27 18.32 -8.82
C ALA A 37 -26.09 17.98 -7.57
N ARG A 38 -27.09 17.08 -7.65
CA ARG A 38 -27.98 16.76 -6.52
C ARG A 38 -28.26 15.27 -6.26
N THR A 39 -27.95 14.35 -7.17
CA THR A 39 -28.25 12.91 -6.98
C THR A 39 -27.11 12.19 -6.27
N LYS A 40 -27.40 11.52 -5.14
CA LYS A 40 -26.43 10.67 -4.42
C LYS A 40 -26.06 9.47 -5.30
N ILE A 41 -24.78 9.33 -5.64
CA ILE A 41 -24.27 8.18 -6.41
C ILE A 41 -24.52 6.89 -5.62
N PRO A 42 -25.08 5.83 -6.25
CA PRO A 42 -25.30 4.56 -5.58
C PRO A 42 -23.97 3.84 -5.29
N GLU A 43 -23.86 3.24 -4.12
CA GLU A 43 -22.70 2.42 -3.75
C GLU A 43 -22.94 0.92 -3.99
N THR A 44 -24.20 0.51 -4.19
CA THR A 44 -24.60 -0.90 -4.36
C THR A 44 -25.55 -1.05 -5.53
N ALA A 45 -25.62 -2.24 -6.12
CA ALA A 45 -26.54 -2.52 -7.22
C ALA A 45 -28.01 -2.34 -6.77
N VAL A 46 -28.34 -2.72 -5.54
CA VAL A 46 -29.68 -2.51 -4.96
C VAL A 46 -30.02 -1.01 -4.85
N GLU A 47 -29.09 -0.18 -4.37
CA GLU A 47 -29.29 1.27 -4.33
C GLU A 47 -29.49 1.87 -5.72
N ALA A 48 -28.72 1.42 -6.72
CA ALA A 48 -28.87 1.86 -8.10
C ALA A 48 -30.26 1.51 -8.66
N GLN A 49 -30.74 0.27 -8.47
CA GLN A 49 -32.08 -0.13 -8.89
C GLN A 49 -33.18 0.71 -8.22
N LEU A 50 -33.02 1.05 -6.94
CA LEU A 50 -33.97 1.94 -6.24
C LEU A 50 -33.97 3.35 -6.83
N GLN A 51 -32.81 3.87 -7.23
CA GLN A 51 -32.72 5.18 -7.87
C GLN A 51 -33.28 5.17 -9.30
N PHE A 52 -33.10 4.06 -10.04
CA PHE A 52 -33.71 3.86 -11.35
C PHE A 52 -35.24 3.83 -11.23
N ALA A 53 -35.78 3.08 -10.27
CA ALA A 53 -37.22 3.00 -10.03
C ALA A 53 -37.85 4.34 -9.59
N ARG A 54 -37.06 5.23 -8.98
CA ARG A 54 -37.48 6.58 -8.57
C ARG A 54 -37.22 7.65 -9.64
N GLU A 55 -36.66 7.26 -10.78
CA GLU A 55 -36.26 8.17 -11.86
C GLU A 55 -35.28 9.27 -11.41
N THR A 56 -34.55 9.06 -10.31
CA THR A 56 -33.54 10.01 -9.81
C THR A 56 -32.18 9.84 -10.47
N LEU A 57 -31.95 8.68 -11.08
CA LEU A 57 -30.76 8.30 -11.82
C LEU A 57 -31.20 7.41 -12.99
N THR A 58 -30.56 7.54 -14.16
CA THR A 58 -30.73 6.59 -15.27
C THR A 58 -29.54 5.63 -15.36
N SER A 59 -29.71 4.51 -16.05
CA SER A 59 -28.60 3.59 -16.33
C SER A 59 -27.54 4.27 -17.18
N GLU A 60 -27.94 5.10 -18.16
CA GLU A 60 -27.01 5.90 -18.95
C GLU A 60 -26.17 6.84 -18.07
N ASP A 61 -26.80 7.55 -17.13
CA ASP A 61 -26.09 8.43 -16.19
C ASP A 61 -25.06 7.65 -15.36
N LEU A 62 -25.42 6.46 -14.88
CA LEU A 62 -24.53 5.62 -14.09
C LEU A 62 -23.33 5.12 -14.90
N VAL A 63 -23.52 4.74 -16.17
CA VAL A 63 -22.42 4.37 -17.08
C VAL A 63 -21.51 5.56 -17.37
N LEU A 64 -22.07 6.75 -17.61
CA LEU A 64 -21.29 7.98 -17.80
C LEU A 64 -20.52 8.36 -16.53
N PHE A 65 -21.10 8.15 -15.35
CA PHE A 65 -20.41 8.33 -14.08
C PHE A 65 -19.24 7.35 -13.93
N SER A 66 -19.46 6.06 -14.18
CA SER A 66 -18.42 5.03 -14.20
C SER A 66 -17.27 5.42 -15.13
N LYS A 67 -17.59 5.90 -16.34
CA LYS A 67 -16.59 6.39 -17.31
C LYS A 67 -15.77 7.55 -16.77
N ARG A 68 -16.41 8.56 -16.16
CA ARG A 68 -15.68 9.69 -15.54
C ARG A 68 -14.73 9.23 -14.44
N ARG A 69 -15.14 8.22 -13.65
CA ARG A 69 -14.28 7.62 -12.62
C ARG A 69 -13.10 6.87 -13.23
N VAL A 70 -13.27 6.19 -14.37
CA VAL A 70 -12.15 5.58 -15.11
C VAL A 70 -11.20 6.62 -15.68
N ASP A 71 -11.70 7.74 -16.21
CA ASP A 71 -10.83 8.83 -16.67
C ASP A 71 -9.99 9.38 -15.51
N LEU A 72 -10.60 9.54 -14.33
CA LEU A 72 -9.90 9.95 -13.11
C LEU A 72 -8.89 8.88 -12.62
N ASP A 73 -9.25 7.60 -12.69
CA ASP A 73 -8.34 6.46 -12.43
C ASP A 73 -7.08 6.55 -13.32
N GLY A 74 -7.27 6.92 -14.59
CA GLY A 74 -6.19 7.20 -15.53
C GLY A 74 -5.33 8.40 -15.15
N GLN A 75 -5.94 9.52 -14.74
CA GLN A 75 -5.23 10.71 -14.26
C GLN A 75 -4.41 10.44 -12.99
N LEU A 76 -4.96 9.64 -12.07
CA LEU A 76 -4.31 9.21 -10.83
C LEU A 76 -3.34 8.03 -11.04
N MET A 77 -3.23 7.52 -12.27
CA MET A 77 -2.36 6.40 -12.64
C MET A 77 -2.62 5.17 -11.77
N MET A 78 -3.89 4.83 -11.56
CA MET A 78 -4.33 3.71 -10.70
C MET A 78 -4.37 2.38 -11.45
N HIS A 79 -4.57 2.42 -12.77
CA HIS A 79 -4.43 1.31 -13.71
C HIS A 79 -5.38 0.12 -13.47
N ALA A 80 -6.57 0.36 -12.89
CA ALA A 80 -7.55 -0.69 -12.63
C ALA A 80 -8.09 -1.31 -13.93
N PHE A 81 -8.19 -0.50 -15.00
CA PHE A 81 -8.62 -0.90 -16.33
C PHE A 81 -7.45 -1.03 -17.29
N VAL A 82 -7.63 -1.85 -18.31
CA VAL A 82 -6.60 -2.02 -19.33
C VAL A 82 -6.58 -0.82 -20.27
N GLY A 83 -5.44 -0.13 -20.32
CA GLY A 83 -5.28 1.12 -21.08
C GLY A 83 -4.38 1.03 -22.30
N LYS A 84 -3.19 0.41 -22.19
CA LYS A 84 -2.11 0.57 -23.17
C LYS A 84 -2.40 -0.15 -24.48
N GLY A 85 -2.60 0.60 -25.58
CA GLY A 85 -2.81 0.04 -26.92
C GLY A 85 -4.18 -0.60 -27.13
N ARG A 86 -5.13 -0.37 -26.22
CA ARG A 86 -6.52 -0.84 -26.30
C ARG A 86 -7.54 0.30 -26.25
N GLU A 87 -7.11 1.53 -26.54
CA GLU A 87 -7.94 2.73 -26.42
C GLU A 87 -9.18 2.66 -27.32
N LYS A 88 -9.03 2.20 -28.57
CA LYS A 88 -10.15 2.02 -29.49
C LYS A 88 -11.16 1.00 -28.95
N GLN A 89 -10.67 -0.14 -28.48
CA GLN A 89 -11.51 -1.20 -27.90
C GLN A 89 -12.29 -0.68 -26.69
N SER A 90 -11.62 0.04 -25.78
CA SER A 90 -12.27 0.63 -24.62
C SER A 90 -13.36 1.65 -25.00
N GLN A 91 -13.16 2.43 -26.07
CA GLN A 91 -14.19 3.33 -26.59
C GLN A 91 -15.37 2.56 -27.22
N ASP A 92 -15.09 1.49 -27.98
CA ASP A 92 -16.11 0.66 -28.60
C ASP A 92 -16.97 -0.06 -27.53
N LEU A 93 -16.34 -0.60 -26.48
CA LEU A 93 -17.02 -1.20 -25.32
C LEU A 93 -17.90 -0.17 -24.60
N LEU A 94 -17.40 1.05 -24.37
CA LEU A 94 -18.18 2.12 -23.78
C LEU A 94 -19.39 2.51 -24.65
N GLY A 95 -19.22 2.57 -25.97
CA GLY A 95 -20.31 2.82 -26.91
C GLY A 95 -21.42 1.77 -26.80
N LYS A 96 -21.04 0.48 -26.83
CA LYS A 96 -21.97 -0.65 -26.61
C LYS A 96 -22.64 -0.58 -25.23
N ALA A 97 -21.89 -0.20 -24.20
CA ALA A 97 -22.41 -0.06 -22.85
C ALA A 97 -23.48 1.03 -22.76
N LEU A 98 -23.24 2.20 -23.34
CA LEU A 98 -24.21 3.30 -23.40
C LEU A 98 -25.47 2.92 -24.19
N GLU A 99 -25.34 2.16 -25.28
CA GLU A 99 -26.48 1.65 -26.02
C GLU A 99 -27.34 0.68 -25.18
N LYS A 100 -26.70 -0.27 -24.49
CA LYS A 100 -27.39 -1.20 -23.58
C LYS A 100 -28.07 -0.47 -22.41
N ALA A 101 -27.39 0.52 -21.84
CA ALA A 101 -27.93 1.34 -20.75
C ALA A 101 -29.17 2.13 -21.20
N ARG A 102 -29.11 2.83 -22.34
CA ARG A 102 -30.26 3.53 -22.95
C ARG A 102 -31.43 2.60 -23.24
N LYS A 103 -31.15 1.38 -23.69
CA LYS A 103 -32.18 0.36 -23.93
C LYS A 103 -32.84 -0.08 -22.63
N SER A 104 -32.06 -0.29 -21.57
CA SER A 104 -32.54 -0.59 -20.22
C SER A 104 -33.44 0.54 -19.70
N ASP A 105 -33.03 1.80 -19.87
CA ASP A 105 -33.82 2.99 -19.52
C ASP A 105 -35.11 3.11 -20.35
N ALA A 106 -35.04 2.87 -21.66
CA ALA A 106 -36.21 2.87 -22.53
C ALA A 106 -37.23 1.80 -22.11
N ASN A 107 -36.77 0.58 -21.82
CA ASN A 107 -37.64 -0.50 -21.35
C ASN A 107 -38.33 -0.13 -20.03
N ARG A 108 -37.61 0.47 -19.08
CA ARG A 108 -38.20 0.96 -17.82
C ARG A 108 -39.25 2.04 -18.06
N ARG A 109 -38.97 3.04 -18.92
CA ARG A 109 -39.94 4.09 -19.28
C ARG A 109 -41.19 3.54 -19.97
N ASP A 110 -41.06 2.48 -20.75
CA ASP A 110 -42.16 1.78 -21.40
C ASP A 110 -42.97 0.90 -20.42
N GLY A 111 -42.63 0.88 -19.13
CA GLY A 111 -43.31 0.07 -18.10
C GLY A 111 -42.99 -1.42 -18.17
N LYS A 112 -41.93 -1.83 -18.88
CA LYS A 112 -41.49 -3.23 -18.91
C LYS A 112 -40.78 -3.55 -17.59
N PRO A 113 -40.98 -4.76 -17.03
CA PRO A 113 -40.27 -5.18 -15.83
C PRO A 113 -38.76 -5.26 -16.11
N SER A 114 -37.94 -4.91 -15.12
CA SER A 114 -36.49 -5.13 -15.17
C SER A 114 -36.19 -6.61 -15.39
N ILE A 115 -35.19 -6.91 -16.22
CA ILE A 115 -34.81 -8.30 -16.53
C ILE A 115 -34.26 -9.02 -15.30
N SER A 116 -33.47 -8.32 -14.50
CA SER A 116 -32.90 -8.78 -13.24
C SER A 116 -32.54 -7.58 -12.35
N PHE A 117 -32.01 -7.85 -11.15
CA PHE A 117 -31.44 -6.81 -10.28
C PHE A 117 -30.16 -6.16 -10.83
N LEU A 118 -29.53 -6.76 -11.85
CA LEU A 118 -28.38 -6.17 -12.55
C LEU A 118 -28.77 -5.46 -13.85
N ASP A 119 -30.06 -5.36 -14.20
CA ASP A 119 -30.50 -4.68 -15.43
C ASP A 119 -30.12 -3.19 -15.42
N GLY A 120 -29.27 -2.79 -16.36
CA GLY A 120 -28.74 -1.43 -16.45
C GLY A 120 -27.59 -1.11 -15.49
N ILE A 121 -27.06 -2.10 -14.75
CA ILE A 121 -25.94 -1.90 -13.82
C ILE A 121 -24.60 -2.04 -14.56
N PRO A 122 -23.68 -1.05 -14.48
CA PRO A 122 -22.35 -1.18 -15.07
C PRO A 122 -21.49 -2.18 -14.31
N ILE A 123 -20.94 -3.15 -15.04
CA ILE A 123 -20.04 -4.17 -14.52
C ILE A 123 -18.70 -4.17 -15.25
N ALA A 124 -17.65 -4.56 -14.55
CA ALA A 124 -16.30 -4.71 -15.11
C ALA A 124 -15.89 -6.19 -15.16
N VAL A 125 -15.08 -6.56 -16.15
CA VAL A 125 -14.70 -7.97 -16.38
C VAL A 125 -13.18 -8.11 -16.39
N LYS A 126 -12.61 -9.07 -15.66
CA LYS A 126 -11.17 -9.35 -15.69
C LYS A 126 -10.72 -9.77 -17.09
N ASP A 127 -9.54 -9.34 -17.51
CA ASP A 127 -9.01 -9.56 -18.87
C ASP A 127 -8.62 -11.02 -19.20
N ASN A 128 -9.24 -12.01 -18.58
CA ASN A 128 -9.11 -13.44 -18.89
C ASN A 128 -10.43 -14.15 -19.19
N PHE A 129 -11.53 -13.39 -19.35
CA PHE A 129 -12.80 -13.90 -19.83
C PHE A 129 -12.99 -13.54 -21.30
N ALA A 130 -13.23 -14.55 -22.14
CA ALA A 130 -13.52 -14.40 -23.55
C ALA A 130 -14.77 -13.51 -23.75
N MET A 131 -14.67 -12.53 -24.64
CA MET A 131 -15.78 -11.68 -25.05
C MET A 131 -15.74 -11.54 -26.57
N ARG A 132 -16.82 -11.95 -27.25
CA ARG A 132 -16.85 -11.98 -28.72
C ARG A 132 -16.58 -10.59 -29.30
N GLY A 133 -15.62 -10.53 -30.23
CA GLY A 133 -15.24 -9.29 -30.90
C GLY A 133 -14.32 -8.38 -30.10
N GLU A 134 -13.87 -8.84 -28.93
CA GLU A 134 -13.01 -8.10 -28.01
C GLU A 134 -11.65 -8.80 -27.88
N ILE A 135 -10.59 -8.01 -27.67
CA ILE A 135 -9.26 -8.55 -27.37
C ILE A 135 -9.24 -8.93 -25.89
N VAL A 136 -8.80 -10.16 -25.60
CA VAL A 136 -8.63 -10.67 -24.23
C VAL A 136 -7.19 -11.15 -24.10
N SER A 137 -6.37 -10.39 -23.38
CA SER A 137 -4.92 -10.61 -23.37
C SER A 137 -4.44 -11.51 -22.24
N ALA A 138 -5.28 -11.79 -21.24
CA ALA A 138 -4.89 -12.40 -19.97
C ALA A 138 -3.70 -11.66 -19.31
N GLY A 139 -3.59 -10.34 -19.55
CA GLY A 139 -2.43 -9.55 -19.13
C GLY A 139 -1.11 -9.97 -19.77
N SER A 140 -1.12 -10.69 -20.90
CA SER A 140 0.07 -11.27 -21.54
C SER A 140 0.28 -10.76 -22.96
N LYS A 141 1.55 -10.64 -23.35
CA LYS A 141 1.94 -10.29 -24.72
C LYS A 141 1.51 -11.39 -25.70
N MET A 142 1.50 -12.64 -25.23
CA MET A 142 1.05 -13.82 -25.97
C MET A 142 -0.34 -13.64 -26.60
N LEU A 143 -1.27 -12.98 -25.90
CA LEU A 143 -2.65 -12.81 -26.34
C LEU A 143 -3.02 -11.35 -26.64
N SER A 144 -2.04 -10.46 -26.69
CA SER A 144 -2.24 -9.01 -26.87
C SER A 144 -2.97 -8.60 -28.17
N LYS A 145 -3.02 -9.50 -29.16
CA LYS A 145 -3.69 -9.29 -30.45
C LYS A 145 -4.83 -10.29 -30.71
N ASN A 146 -5.17 -11.13 -29.73
CA ASN A 146 -6.13 -12.20 -29.93
C ASN A 146 -7.56 -11.71 -29.67
N GLU A 147 -8.28 -11.42 -30.75
CA GLU A 147 -9.72 -11.14 -30.71
C GLU A 147 -10.52 -12.44 -30.52
N CYS A 148 -11.42 -12.47 -29.53
CA CYS A 148 -12.16 -13.67 -29.21
C CYS A 148 -13.35 -13.90 -30.16
N SER A 149 -13.53 -15.14 -30.61
CA SER A 149 -14.64 -15.54 -31.49
C SER A 149 -15.92 -15.95 -30.75
N TYR A 150 -15.88 -15.96 -29.42
CA TYR A 150 -16.99 -16.36 -28.55
C TYR A 150 -16.93 -15.60 -27.22
N THR A 151 -18.04 -15.62 -26.48
CA THR A 151 -18.16 -15.02 -25.14
C THR A 151 -18.20 -16.13 -24.10
N ALA A 152 -17.55 -15.90 -22.96
CA ALA A 152 -17.57 -16.80 -21.81
C ALA A 152 -18.99 -16.92 -21.25
N THR A 153 -19.38 -18.12 -20.82
CA THR A 153 -20.77 -18.39 -20.41
C THR A 153 -21.24 -17.50 -19.26
N VAL A 154 -20.38 -17.24 -18.28
CA VAL A 154 -20.72 -16.34 -17.16
C VAL A 154 -20.95 -14.90 -17.60
N ILE A 155 -20.20 -14.42 -18.60
CA ILE A 155 -20.37 -13.07 -19.14
C ILE A 155 -21.64 -12.99 -19.99
N ASP A 156 -21.90 -14.01 -20.81
CA ASP A 156 -23.12 -14.12 -21.60
C ASP A 156 -24.38 -14.12 -20.70
N ARG A 157 -24.38 -14.88 -19.59
CA ARG A 157 -25.47 -14.86 -18.59
C ARG A 157 -25.69 -13.48 -17.98
N LEU A 158 -24.61 -12.78 -17.62
CA LEU A 158 -24.69 -11.42 -17.05
C LEU A 158 -25.22 -10.40 -18.09
N GLU A 159 -24.77 -10.47 -19.33
CA GLU A 159 -25.29 -9.60 -20.38
C GLU A 159 -26.77 -9.88 -20.68
N GLN A 160 -27.18 -11.15 -20.68
CA GLN A 160 -28.57 -11.57 -20.84
C GLN A 160 -29.46 -11.14 -19.67
N SER A 161 -28.91 -10.99 -18.46
CA SER A 161 -29.64 -10.47 -17.30
C SER A 161 -29.80 -8.94 -17.34
N GLY A 162 -29.29 -8.27 -18.38
CA GLY A 162 -29.33 -6.82 -18.54
C GLY A 162 -28.13 -6.08 -17.93
N ALA A 163 -27.13 -6.78 -17.38
CA ALA A 163 -25.92 -6.13 -16.88
C ALA A 163 -25.13 -5.50 -18.04
N VAL A 164 -24.53 -4.34 -17.76
CA VAL A 164 -23.84 -3.52 -18.76
C VAL A 164 -22.34 -3.65 -18.59
N VAL A 165 -21.70 -4.53 -19.38
CA VAL A 165 -20.23 -4.62 -19.42
C VAL A 165 -19.68 -3.36 -20.08
N PHE A 166 -18.90 -2.56 -19.35
CA PHE A 166 -18.34 -1.31 -19.88
C PHE A 166 -16.81 -1.27 -19.96
N GLY A 167 -16.10 -2.25 -19.36
CA GLY A 167 -14.65 -2.26 -19.41
C GLY A 167 -13.99 -3.54 -18.90
N GLN A 168 -12.75 -3.75 -19.35
CA GLN A 168 -11.90 -4.86 -18.93
C GLN A 168 -10.88 -4.40 -17.87
N THR A 169 -10.74 -5.18 -16.81
CA THR A 169 -9.84 -4.88 -15.68
C THR A 169 -8.50 -5.58 -15.79
N THR A 170 -7.46 -4.90 -15.30
CA THR A 170 -6.07 -5.38 -15.28
C THR A 170 -5.89 -6.54 -14.29
N MET A 171 -4.90 -7.39 -14.56
CA MET A 171 -4.60 -8.59 -13.78
C MET A 171 -3.11 -8.97 -13.87
N ASP A 172 -2.66 -9.89 -13.00
CA ASP A 172 -1.40 -10.61 -13.24
C ASP A 172 -1.51 -11.50 -14.48
N GLU A 173 -0.40 -11.65 -15.20
CA GLU A 173 -0.30 -12.43 -16.43
C GLU A 173 -0.82 -13.86 -16.25
N PHE A 174 -1.77 -14.30 -17.09
CA PHE A 174 -2.46 -15.60 -17.01
C PHE A 174 -3.05 -15.94 -15.64
N GLY A 175 -3.30 -14.94 -14.79
CA GLY A 175 -3.78 -15.14 -13.42
C GLY A 175 -2.70 -15.57 -12.44
N MET A 176 -1.42 -15.54 -12.83
CA MET A 176 -0.28 -16.04 -12.07
C MET A 176 0.41 -14.91 -11.28
N GLY A 177 -0.04 -14.71 -10.05
CA GLY A 177 0.54 -13.74 -9.12
C GLY A 177 -0.45 -13.32 -8.04
N SER A 178 0.08 -12.67 -7.00
CA SER A 178 -0.68 -12.25 -5.82
C SER A 178 -0.65 -10.73 -5.61
N HIS A 179 -0.20 -9.94 -6.62
CA HIS A 179 0.01 -8.49 -6.47
C HIS A 179 -0.35 -7.64 -7.71
N SER A 180 -0.91 -8.21 -8.79
CA SER A 180 -1.38 -7.54 -10.03
C SER A 180 -0.35 -6.62 -10.69
N ARG A 181 0.87 -7.16 -10.85
CA ARG A 181 2.06 -6.42 -11.31
C ARG A 181 2.82 -7.10 -12.43
N ASN A 182 2.55 -8.38 -12.69
CA ASN A 182 3.34 -9.20 -13.62
C ASN A 182 2.84 -9.13 -15.07
N GLY A 183 1.74 -8.42 -15.34
CA GLY A 183 1.15 -8.32 -16.67
C GLY A 183 1.81 -7.29 -17.60
N ILE A 184 1.38 -7.26 -18.86
CA ILE A 184 1.81 -6.27 -19.88
C ILE A 184 1.31 -4.85 -19.61
N ASN A 185 0.27 -4.74 -18.79
CA ASN A 185 -0.32 -3.47 -18.38
C ASN A 185 0.48 -2.89 -17.21
N ALA A 186 0.35 -1.58 -17.01
CA ALA A 186 0.94 -0.95 -15.83
C ALA A 186 0.42 -1.62 -14.54
N PRO A 187 1.28 -1.78 -13.51
CA PRO A 187 0.86 -2.39 -12.25
C PRO A 187 -0.34 -1.67 -11.64
N VAL A 188 -1.31 -2.44 -11.15
CA VAL A 188 -2.48 -1.87 -10.47
C VAL A 188 -2.02 -1.23 -9.16
N LYS A 189 -2.54 -0.04 -8.86
CA LYS A 189 -2.34 0.61 -7.57
C LYS A 189 -3.51 0.34 -6.65
N ASN A 190 -3.24 0.15 -5.36
CA ASN A 190 -4.28 0.00 -4.36
C ASN A 190 -4.99 1.36 -4.13
N PRO A 191 -6.34 1.44 -4.23
CA PRO A 191 -7.14 2.64 -3.97
C PRO A 191 -6.91 3.37 -2.66
N ILE A 192 -6.40 2.67 -1.65
CA ILE A 192 -6.20 3.22 -0.31
C ILE A 192 -4.88 3.99 -0.25
N ASP A 193 -3.83 3.41 -0.82
CA ASP A 193 -2.52 4.02 -1.01
C ASP A 193 -1.85 3.29 -2.17
N GLY A 194 -1.48 4.03 -3.22
CA GLY A 194 -0.93 3.45 -4.45
C GLY A 194 0.43 2.76 -4.30
N ARG A 195 1.09 2.89 -3.14
CA ARG A 195 2.31 2.16 -2.76
C ARG A 195 2.00 0.76 -2.22
N LEU A 196 0.77 0.51 -1.79
CA LEU A 196 0.36 -0.79 -1.26
C LEU A 196 0.04 -1.78 -2.37
N SER A 197 0.19 -3.05 -2.05
CA SER A 197 -0.24 -4.10 -2.96
C SER A 197 -1.77 -4.07 -3.13
N PRO A 198 -2.28 -4.14 -4.37
CA PRO A 198 -3.70 -4.35 -4.64
C PRO A 198 -4.13 -5.81 -4.42
N GLY A 199 -3.20 -6.71 -4.10
CA GLY A 199 -3.42 -8.15 -4.17
C GLY A 199 -3.48 -8.64 -5.63
N GLY A 200 -3.64 -9.94 -5.82
CA GLY A 200 -3.69 -10.52 -7.16
C GLY A 200 -4.27 -11.93 -7.18
N SER A 201 -4.63 -12.44 -8.35
CA SER A 201 -4.42 -11.83 -9.66
C SER A 201 -5.56 -10.93 -10.16
N SER A 202 -6.66 -10.77 -9.42
CA SER A 202 -7.81 -9.91 -9.80
C SER A 202 -7.75 -8.51 -9.16
N GLY A 203 -6.56 -7.94 -8.98
CA GLY A 203 -6.37 -6.66 -8.29
C GLY A 203 -7.05 -5.48 -8.99
N GLY A 204 -7.09 -5.45 -10.33
CA GLY A 204 -7.80 -4.43 -11.08
C GLY A 204 -9.31 -4.50 -10.88
N SER A 205 -9.87 -5.72 -10.78
CA SER A 205 -11.29 -5.93 -10.50
C SER A 205 -11.67 -5.45 -9.09
N ALA A 206 -10.83 -5.72 -8.09
CA ALA A 206 -11.03 -5.21 -6.73
C ALA A 206 -10.92 -3.68 -6.69
N ALA A 207 -9.93 -3.11 -7.40
CA ALA A 207 -9.71 -1.67 -7.47
C ALA A 207 -10.87 -0.95 -8.14
N ALA A 208 -11.45 -1.55 -9.19
CA ALA A 208 -12.59 -1.00 -9.88
C ALA A 208 -13.81 -0.85 -8.95
N VAL A 209 -14.08 -1.86 -8.11
CA VAL A 209 -15.20 -1.86 -7.13
C VAL A 209 -14.91 -0.93 -5.96
N ALA A 210 -13.70 -0.99 -5.41
CA ALA A 210 -13.25 -0.14 -4.30
C ALA A 210 -13.33 1.35 -4.69
N ASN A 211 -12.83 1.73 -5.88
CA ASN A 211 -12.95 3.09 -6.42
C ASN A 211 -14.39 3.47 -6.82
N GLY A 212 -15.36 2.55 -6.83
CA GLY A 212 -16.72 2.84 -7.28
C GLY A 212 -16.78 3.22 -8.76
N THR A 213 -15.82 2.73 -9.55
CA THR A 213 -15.90 2.82 -11.03
C THR A 213 -16.96 1.84 -11.56
N CYS A 214 -17.22 0.76 -10.84
CA CYS A 214 -18.27 -0.20 -11.11
C CYS A 214 -18.86 -0.70 -9.78
N LEU A 215 -20.08 -1.24 -9.83
CA LEU A 215 -20.74 -1.80 -8.64
C LEU A 215 -20.44 -3.29 -8.47
N VAL A 216 -20.19 -3.98 -9.59
CA VAL A 216 -19.85 -5.40 -9.65
C VAL A 216 -18.68 -5.59 -10.61
N ALA A 217 -17.69 -6.40 -10.21
CA ALA A 217 -16.65 -6.87 -11.10
C ALA A 217 -16.53 -8.40 -11.08
N ILE A 218 -16.24 -8.98 -12.25
CA ILE A 218 -15.99 -10.41 -12.40
C ILE A 218 -14.49 -10.65 -12.42
N GLY A 219 -14.02 -11.50 -11.49
CA GLY A 219 -12.64 -11.96 -11.38
C GLY A 219 -12.52 -13.47 -11.57
N SER A 220 -11.32 -14.01 -11.37
CA SER A 220 -11.09 -15.46 -11.35
C SER A 220 -10.25 -15.83 -10.14
N ASP A 221 -10.60 -16.91 -9.45
CA ASP A 221 -9.92 -17.39 -8.24
C ASP A 221 -9.42 -18.81 -8.46
N THR A 222 -8.10 -18.99 -8.42
CA THR A 222 -7.44 -20.29 -8.50
C THR A 222 -6.89 -20.72 -7.13
N GLY A 223 -6.26 -19.81 -6.40
CA GLY A 223 -5.70 -20.05 -5.05
C GLY A 223 -5.99 -18.96 -4.02
N GLY A 224 -6.89 -18.03 -4.33
CA GLY A 224 -7.09 -16.80 -3.56
C GLY A 224 -7.27 -15.55 -4.42
N SER A 225 -7.22 -15.70 -5.74
CA SER A 225 -7.07 -14.56 -6.67
C SER A 225 -8.28 -13.61 -6.76
N VAL A 226 -9.37 -13.88 -6.05
CA VAL A 226 -10.48 -12.94 -5.82
C VAL A 226 -10.54 -12.52 -4.36
N ARG A 227 -10.38 -13.47 -3.44
CA ARG A 227 -10.47 -13.25 -1.99
C ARG A 227 -9.34 -12.37 -1.45
N LEU A 228 -8.09 -12.61 -1.85
CA LEU A 228 -6.93 -11.84 -1.42
C LEU A 228 -6.99 -10.37 -1.88
N PRO A 229 -7.23 -10.04 -3.18
CA PRO A 229 -7.49 -8.67 -3.59
C PRO A 229 -8.63 -8.00 -2.83
N ALA A 230 -9.71 -8.74 -2.57
CA ALA A 230 -10.85 -8.20 -1.83
C ALA A 230 -10.49 -7.82 -0.40
N ALA A 231 -9.72 -8.66 0.31
CA ALA A 231 -9.22 -8.36 1.65
C ALA A 231 -8.30 -7.13 1.67
N PHE A 232 -7.35 -7.03 0.72
CA PHE A 232 -6.38 -5.93 0.68
C PHE A 232 -7.00 -4.57 0.34
N GLN A 233 -8.12 -4.57 -0.37
CA GLN A 233 -8.77 -3.35 -0.85
C GLN A 233 -10.09 -3.05 -0.13
N GLY A 234 -10.47 -3.87 0.85
CA GLY A 234 -11.66 -3.64 1.67
C GLY A 234 -12.98 -3.78 0.89
N VAL A 235 -13.06 -4.75 -0.01
CA VAL A 235 -14.29 -5.11 -0.73
C VAL A 235 -14.69 -6.56 -0.44
N VAL A 236 -15.89 -6.97 -0.88
CA VAL A 236 -16.35 -8.35 -0.78
C VAL A 236 -15.85 -9.15 -1.99
N GLY A 237 -15.27 -10.31 -1.74
CA GLY A 237 -14.74 -11.21 -2.77
C GLY A 237 -15.25 -12.63 -2.60
N THR A 238 -16.07 -13.12 -3.54
CA THR A 238 -16.68 -14.44 -3.47
C THR A 238 -16.09 -15.39 -4.50
N LYS A 239 -15.58 -16.53 -4.03
CA LYS A 239 -15.26 -17.70 -4.84
C LYS A 239 -16.38 -18.75 -4.65
N PRO A 240 -17.13 -19.13 -5.69
CA PRO A 240 -18.13 -20.17 -5.58
C PRO A 240 -17.48 -21.58 -5.51
N SER A 241 -18.28 -22.62 -5.32
CA SER A 241 -17.79 -24.00 -5.36
C SER A 241 -17.21 -24.32 -6.73
N TYR A 242 -16.20 -25.18 -6.79
CA TYR A 242 -15.76 -25.73 -8.06
C TYR A 242 -16.93 -26.43 -8.76
N GLY A 243 -17.22 -26.05 -10.00
CA GLY A 243 -18.37 -26.56 -10.76
C GLY A 243 -19.68 -25.78 -10.57
N ARG A 244 -19.76 -24.76 -9.70
CA ARG A 244 -20.99 -23.95 -9.56
C ARG A 244 -21.23 -23.02 -10.76
N CYS A 245 -20.17 -22.42 -11.29
CA CYS A 245 -20.18 -21.51 -12.43
C CYS A 245 -19.33 -22.08 -13.55
N SER A 246 -19.77 -21.90 -14.80
CA SER A 246 -19.05 -22.39 -15.97
C SER A 246 -17.70 -21.71 -16.14
N ARG A 247 -16.68 -22.51 -16.46
CA ARG A 247 -15.34 -22.05 -16.85
C ARG A 247 -15.20 -21.94 -18.37
N TYR A 248 -16.25 -22.21 -19.15
CA TYR A 248 -16.20 -22.04 -20.60
C TYR A 248 -15.95 -20.56 -20.94
N GLY A 249 -14.85 -20.32 -21.66
CA GLY A 249 -14.35 -18.98 -22.00
C GLY A 249 -13.58 -18.26 -20.89
N LEU A 250 -13.37 -18.87 -19.73
CA LEU A 250 -12.29 -18.46 -18.82
C LEU A 250 -10.98 -19.04 -19.36
N ILE A 251 -9.99 -18.18 -19.61
CA ILE A 251 -8.65 -18.62 -20.01
C ILE A 251 -8.03 -19.41 -18.84
N ALA A 252 -7.84 -20.71 -19.07
CA ALA A 252 -7.44 -21.65 -18.03
C ALA A 252 -6.01 -21.42 -17.56
N TYR A 253 -5.86 -21.25 -16.25
CA TYR A 253 -4.60 -21.38 -15.53
C TYR A 253 -4.45 -22.82 -15.03
N ALA A 254 -5.28 -23.21 -14.05
CA ALA A 254 -5.33 -24.57 -13.52
C ALA A 254 -6.78 -25.06 -13.51
N SER A 255 -7.11 -25.91 -14.47
CA SER A 255 -8.47 -26.37 -14.75
C SER A 255 -9.16 -27.00 -13.55
N SER A 256 -8.46 -27.70 -12.66
CA SER A 256 -9.08 -28.33 -11.48
C SER A 256 -9.26 -27.38 -10.28
N PHE A 257 -8.95 -26.10 -10.45
CA PHE A 257 -9.00 -25.06 -9.40
C PHE A 257 -9.78 -23.81 -9.84
N ASP A 258 -9.64 -23.41 -11.11
CA ASP A 258 -10.16 -22.15 -11.63
C ASP A 258 -11.67 -22.02 -11.42
N CYS A 259 -12.07 -20.96 -10.72
CA CYS A 259 -13.47 -20.58 -10.55
C CYS A 259 -13.67 -19.12 -11.01
N PRO A 260 -14.70 -18.83 -11.83
CA PRO A 260 -15.18 -17.46 -11.96
C PRO A 260 -15.60 -16.94 -10.58
N GLY A 261 -15.12 -15.76 -10.20
CA GLY A 261 -15.40 -15.15 -8.91
C GLY A 261 -15.95 -13.73 -9.03
N ILE A 262 -16.45 -13.23 -7.92
CA ILE A 262 -17.28 -12.01 -7.87
C ILE A 262 -16.65 -11.03 -6.89
N LEU A 263 -16.55 -9.76 -7.29
CA LEU A 263 -16.16 -8.66 -6.42
C LEU A 263 -17.26 -7.61 -6.37
N THR A 264 -17.65 -7.23 -5.15
CA THR A 264 -18.75 -6.28 -4.87
C THR A 264 -18.46 -5.49 -3.60
N ARG A 265 -19.24 -4.44 -3.32
CA ARG A 265 -19.11 -3.70 -2.06
C ARG A 265 -19.80 -4.36 -0.88
N ASN A 266 -20.75 -5.25 -1.13
CA ASN A 266 -21.47 -5.97 -0.09
C ASN A 266 -21.77 -7.43 -0.47
N VAL A 267 -22.20 -8.22 0.50
CA VAL A 267 -22.56 -9.64 0.30
C VAL A 267 -23.86 -9.80 -0.51
N CYS A 268 -24.78 -8.85 -0.41
CA CYS A 268 -26.05 -8.89 -1.14
C CYS A 268 -25.84 -8.89 -2.67
N ASP A 269 -25.04 -7.95 -3.18
CA ASP A 269 -24.70 -7.85 -4.61
C ASP A 269 -23.91 -9.08 -5.06
N ALA A 270 -23.09 -9.67 -4.19
CA ALA A 270 -22.40 -10.93 -4.48
C ALA A 270 -23.40 -12.09 -4.65
N ALA A 271 -24.42 -12.18 -3.81
CA ALA A 271 -25.47 -13.18 -3.91
C ALA A 271 -26.30 -13.03 -5.19
N ILE A 272 -26.68 -11.79 -5.54
CA ILE A 272 -27.38 -11.47 -6.79
C ILE A 272 -26.56 -11.91 -8.00
N THR A 273 -25.29 -11.55 -8.02
CA THR A 273 -24.40 -11.87 -9.13
C THR A 273 -24.18 -13.38 -9.26
N LEU A 274 -24.02 -14.08 -8.12
CA LEU A 274 -23.86 -15.54 -8.14
C LEU A 274 -25.12 -16.26 -8.64
N ALA A 275 -26.30 -15.79 -8.25
CA ALA A 275 -27.57 -16.34 -8.71
C ALA A 275 -27.70 -16.29 -10.25
N ILE A 276 -27.13 -15.28 -10.90
CA ILE A 276 -27.11 -15.13 -12.36
C ILE A 276 -26.02 -16.00 -13.01
N MET A 277 -24.83 -16.10 -12.40
CA MET A 277 -23.70 -16.81 -13.00
C MET A 277 -23.81 -18.34 -12.91
N GLN A 278 -24.50 -18.87 -11.90
CA GLN A 278 -24.53 -20.30 -11.58
C GLN A 278 -25.28 -21.19 -12.58
N GLY A 279 -25.07 -22.50 -12.48
CA GLY A 279 -25.89 -23.52 -13.11
C GLY A 279 -25.21 -24.20 -14.30
N ALA A 280 -25.80 -25.31 -14.73
CA ALA A 280 -25.24 -26.22 -15.72
C ALA A 280 -24.98 -25.51 -17.06
N ASP A 281 -23.84 -25.83 -17.67
CA ASP A 281 -23.45 -25.37 -18.99
C ASP A 281 -23.01 -26.58 -19.82
N PRO A 282 -23.71 -26.91 -20.92
CA PRO A 282 -23.32 -27.99 -21.82
C PRO A 282 -21.89 -27.88 -22.38
N LYS A 283 -21.31 -26.68 -22.37
CA LYS A 283 -19.93 -26.42 -22.82
C LYS A 283 -18.87 -26.64 -21.74
N ASP A 284 -19.28 -26.84 -20.48
CA ASP A 284 -18.43 -27.18 -19.34
C ASP A 284 -19.03 -28.34 -18.54
N GLY A 285 -18.62 -29.56 -18.86
CA GLY A 285 -19.12 -30.79 -18.21
C GLY A 285 -18.77 -30.95 -16.72
N GLN A 286 -18.04 -29.99 -16.11
CA GLN A 286 -17.82 -29.97 -14.66
C GLN A 286 -18.90 -29.17 -13.91
N THR A 287 -19.80 -28.50 -14.64
CA THR A 287 -20.85 -27.69 -14.01
C THR A 287 -21.97 -28.55 -13.43
N VAL A 288 -22.55 -28.08 -12.34
CA VAL A 288 -23.72 -28.70 -11.70
C VAL A 288 -24.98 -27.87 -11.95
N GLU A 289 -26.14 -28.49 -11.73
CA GLU A 289 -27.44 -27.84 -11.83
C GLU A 289 -27.56 -26.59 -10.95
N GLU A 290 -28.44 -25.68 -11.37
CA GLU A 290 -28.74 -24.46 -10.63
C GLU A 290 -29.24 -24.77 -9.22
N ASP A 291 -28.73 -24.05 -8.21
CA ASP A 291 -29.25 -24.10 -6.85
C ASP A 291 -30.19 -22.92 -6.60
N GLY A 292 -31.50 -23.18 -6.65
CA GLY A 292 -32.53 -22.17 -6.40
C GLY A 292 -32.48 -21.53 -5.01
N ARG A 293 -31.76 -22.15 -4.04
CA ARG A 293 -31.55 -21.55 -2.72
C ARG A 293 -30.64 -20.32 -2.77
N ILE A 294 -29.74 -20.23 -3.74
CA ILE A 294 -28.90 -19.03 -3.93
C ILE A 294 -29.77 -17.85 -4.37
N SER A 295 -30.68 -18.08 -5.33
CA SER A 295 -31.66 -17.08 -5.78
C SER A 295 -32.61 -16.66 -4.64
N SER A 296 -33.02 -17.62 -3.80
CA SER A 296 -33.81 -17.34 -2.59
C SER A 296 -33.06 -16.46 -1.59
N VAL A 297 -31.78 -16.76 -1.32
CA VAL A 297 -30.93 -15.95 -0.43
C VAL A 297 -30.69 -14.57 -1.00
N ALA A 298 -30.45 -14.42 -2.31
CA ALA A 298 -30.34 -13.10 -2.92
C ALA A 298 -31.61 -12.27 -2.68
N THR A 299 -32.79 -12.87 -2.87
CA THR A 299 -34.10 -12.21 -2.63
C THR A 299 -34.28 -11.84 -1.15
N GLU A 300 -33.92 -12.74 -0.24
CA GLU A 300 -33.93 -12.52 1.22
C GLU A 300 -33.05 -11.32 1.58
N LEU A 301 -31.79 -11.32 1.16
CA LEU A 301 -30.83 -10.25 1.46
C LEU A 301 -31.24 -8.90 0.85
N ILE A 302 -31.86 -8.90 -0.33
CA ILE A 302 -32.43 -7.67 -0.91
C ILE A 302 -33.50 -7.11 0.02
N SER A 303 -34.42 -7.95 0.51
CA SER A 303 -35.47 -7.51 1.43
C SER A 303 -34.93 -6.99 2.77
N GLU A 304 -33.84 -7.57 3.26
CA GLU A 304 -33.17 -7.13 4.50
C GLU A 304 -32.33 -5.86 4.34
N SER A 305 -31.74 -5.65 3.15
CA SER A 305 -30.89 -4.50 2.86
C SER A 305 -31.64 -3.15 2.87
N GLN A 306 -32.98 -3.21 2.91
CA GLN A 306 -33.88 -2.07 2.97
C GLN A 306 -34.05 -1.48 4.38
N MET A 307 -32.97 -0.89 4.91
CA MET A 307 -33.10 0.13 5.95
C MET A 307 -34.05 1.23 5.44
N ASN A 308 -35.28 1.25 5.98
CA ASN A 308 -36.39 2.20 5.79
C ASN A 308 -37.33 2.05 4.56
N PHE A 309 -37.31 0.98 3.77
CA PHE A 309 -38.28 0.87 2.65
C PHE A 309 -39.70 0.48 3.11
N LYS A 310 -39.81 -0.33 4.18
CA LYS A 310 -41.10 -0.80 4.69
C LYS A 310 -41.89 0.34 5.34
N GLU A 311 -41.24 1.14 6.19
CA GLU A 311 -41.79 2.38 6.76
C GLU A 311 -42.13 3.42 5.67
N TRP A 312 -41.38 3.43 4.57
CA TRP A 312 -41.66 4.33 3.43
C TRP A 312 -42.84 3.86 2.57
N LEU A 313 -42.96 2.56 2.29
CA LEU A 313 -44.13 1.97 1.62
C LEU A 313 -45.41 2.15 2.45
N GLU A 314 -45.29 2.08 3.77
CA GLU A 314 -46.41 2.25 4.71
C GLU A 314 -46.77 3.74 4.88
N SER A 315 -45.81 4.66 4.84
CA SER A 315 -46.08 6.12 4.82
C SER A 315 -46.57 6.65 3.46
N GLY A 316 -46.42 5.89 2.39
CA GLY A 316 -46.92 6.19 1.04
C GLY A 316 -48.40 5.88 0.80
N LYS A 317 -49.11 5.28 1.77
CA LYS A 317 -50.51 4.85 1.64
C LYS A 317 -51.48 5.59 2.57
N THR A 318 -51.44 6.92 2.65
CA THR A 318 -52.63 7.72 3.02
C THR A 318 -52.53 9.15 2.49
N LYS A 319 -53.12 9.40 1.31
CA LYS A 319 -53.75 10.70 1.02
C LYS A 319 -55.26 10.46 0.95
N GLY A 320 -55.98 11.00 1.93
CA GLY A 320 -57.44 11.10 1.91
C GLY A 320 -58.14 10.32 3.04
N GLY A 321 -58.41 10.99 4.15
CA GLY A 321 -59.28 10.46 5.21
C GLY A 321 -59.22 11.29 6.49
N ASN A 322 -60.35 11.90 6.86
CA ASN A 322 -60.50 12.90 7.90
C ASN A 322 -60.63 12.27 9.31
N ASN A 323 -59.97 12.88 10.30
CA ASN A 323 -60.29 13.05 11.72
C ASN A 323 -60.51 11.89 12.73
N ASN A 324 -59.92 12.16 13.91
CA ASN A 324 -60.31 11.86 15.30
C ASN A 324 -59.96 10.49 15.92
N GLY A 325 -59.09 10.52 16.93
CA GLY A 325 -58.91 9.43 17.89
C GLY A 325 -57.74 9.62 18.85
N SER A 326 -58.00 10.31 19.97
CA SER A 326 -57.32 10.27 21.27
C SER A 326 -55.97 9.54 21.41
N GLY A 327 -54.96 10.29 21.85
CA GLY A 327 -53.75 9.72 22.44
C GLY A 327 -54.07 8.82 23.63
N SER A 328 -53.47 7.64 23.63
CA SER A 328 -53.23 6.87 24.84
C SER A 328 -51.80 6.34 24.80
N ASN A 329 -50.99 6.81 25.74
CA ASN A 329 -49.77 6.15 26.14
C ASN A 329 -50.14 4.72 26.58
N SER A 330 -49.66 3.72 25.86
CA SER A 330 -49.52 2.37 26.40
C SER A 330 -48.04 2.01 26.48
N SER A 331 -47.56 2.13 27.71
CA SER A 331 -46.46 1.41 28.31
C SER A 331 -46.04 0.11 27.61
N SER A 332 -44.72 0.00 27.38
CA SER A 332 -43.90 -1.19 27.60
C SER A 332 -44.63 -2.55 27.53
N SER A 333 -44.73 -3.11 26.33
CA SER A 333 -44.95 -4.55 26.17
C SER A 333 -43.60 -5.26 25.95
N SER A 334 -43.15 -5.89 27.03
CA SER A 334 -42.40 -7.16 27.07
C SER A 334 -41.39 -7.47 25.97
N ASN A 335 -40.14 -7.54 26.42
CA ASN A 335 -38.98 -8.16 25.81
C ASN A 335 -39.17 -9.69 25.65
N SER A 336 -39.97 -10.13 24.69
CA SER A 336 -40.14 -11.56 24.34
C SER A 336 -39.80 -11.81 22.87
N ASP A 337 -38.73 -12.59 22.67
CA ASP A 337 -38.29 -13.31 21.47
C ASP A 337 -37.71 -12.51 20.30
N ARG A 338 -36.57 -11.85 20.51
CA ARG A 338 -35.62 -11.63 19.39
C ARG A 338 -34.90 -12.95 19.09
N VAL A 339 -35.40 -13.70 18.10
CA VAL A 339 -34.66 -14.85 17.55
C VAL A 339 -33.33 -14.34 16.99
N LEU A 340 -32.22 -14.83 17.54
CA LEU A 340 -30.88 -14.45 17.09
C LEU A 340 -30.64 -14.98 15.66
N PRO A 341 -30.06 -14.18 14.74
CA PRO A 341 -30.04 -14.49 13.30
C PRO A 341 -29.29 -15.78 12.95
N LEU A 342 -28.32 -16.17 13.77
CA LEU A 342 -27.45 -17.33 13.56
C LEU A 342 -27.66 -18.41 14.64
N LEU A 343 -28.79 -18.39 15.34
CA LEU A 343 -29.11 -19.41 16.34
C LEU A 343 -29.06 -20.81 15.72
N GLY A 344 -28.25 -21.68 16.30
CA GLY A 344 -28.06 -23.06 15.83
C GLY A 344 -27.04 -23.25 14.71
N VAL A 345 -26.42 -22.18 14.21
CA VAL A 345 -25.29 -22.27 13.27
C VAL A 345 -24.00 -22.55 14.03
N ARG A 346 -23.24 -23.55 13.60
CA ARG A 346 -21.91 -23.88 14.17
C ARG A 346 -20.80 -23.30 13.31
N VAL A 347 -19.97 -22.44 13.89
CA VAL A 347 -18.83 -21.80 13.22
C VAL A 347 -17.54 -22.44 13.69
N GLY A 348 -16.84 -23.12 12.77
CA GLY A 348 -15.58 -23.78 13.04
C GLY A 348 -14.40 -22.80 12.99
N ILE A 349 -13.53 -22.86 14.01
CA ILE A 349 -12.28 -22.09 14.10
C ILE A 349 -11.10 -23.06 14.02
N PRO A 350 -10.39 -23.16 12.88
CA PRO A 350 -9.30 -24.11 12.71
C PRO A 350 -8.03 -23.64 13.43
N GLY A 351 -7.52 -24.48 14.33
CA GLY A 351 -6.32 -24.15 15.12
C GLY A 351 -5.05 -23.94 14.28
N GLU A 352 -4.94 -24.60 13.13
CA GLU A 352 -3.78 -24.51 12.23
C GLU A 352 -3.70 -23.17 11.46
N PHE A 353 -4.71 -22.32 11.56
CA PHE A 353 -4.75 -21.00 10.90
C PHE A 353 -4.20 -19.88 11.79
N PHE A 354 -3.81 -20.19 13.04
CA PHE A 354 -3.00 -19.31 13.87
C PHE A 354 -1.53 -19.38 13.42
N LEU A 355 -1.22 -18.65 12.35
CA LEU A 355 0.14 -18.59 11.80
C LEU A 355 1.00 -17.62 12.63
N GLU A 356 2.29 -17.93 12.78
CA GLU A 356 3.26 -17.07 13.46
C GLU A 356 3.40 -15.71 12.77
N GLU A 357 3.20 -15.69 11.45
CA GLU A 357 3.27 -14.51 10.59
C GLU A 357 1.99 -13.65 10.64
N THR A 358 0.96 -14.05 11.41
CA THR A 358 -0.30 -13.31 11.50
C THR A 358 -0.10 -12.02 12.28
N THR A 359 -0.43 -10.86 11.68
CA THR A 359 -0.23 -9.58 12.36
C THR A 359 -1.21 -9.40 13.52
N PRO A 360 -0.83 -8.64 14.58
CA PRO A 360 -1.72 -8.38 15.71
C PRO A 360 -3.06 -7.78 15.31
N ALA A 361 -3.07 -6.92 14.29
CA ALA A 361 -4.29 -6.29 13.78
C ALA A 361 -5.25 -7.32 13.15
N VAL A 362 -4.73 -8.28 12.39
CA VAL A 362 -5.53 -9.38 11.82
C VAL A 362 -6.08 -10.27 12.93
N MET A 363 -5.26 -10.61 13.93
CA MET A 363 -5.66 -11.39 15.09
C MET A 363 -6.79 -10.71 15.90
N GLU A 364 -6.67 -9.41 16.13
CA GLU A 364 -7.70 -8.61 16.81
C GLU A 364 -9.02 -8.60 16.01
N SER A 365 -8.95 -8.38 14.70
CA SER A 365 -10.11 -8.39 13.81
C SER A 365 -10.76 -9.79 13.74
N TRP A 366 -9.96 -10.86 13.78
CA TRP A 366 -10.48 -12.22 13.81
C TRP A 366 -11.21 -12.50 15.12
N THR A 367 -10.63 -12.10 16.26
CA THR A 367 -11.25 -12.23 17.58
C THR A 367 -12.58 -11.48 17.64
N LYS A 368 -12.63 -10.23 17.17
CA LYS A 368 -13.86 -9.43 17.07
C LYS A 368 -14.92 -10.08 16.17
N SER A 369 -14.49 -10.74 15.10
CA SER A 369 -15.41 -11.47 14.22
C SER A 369 -15.98 -12.73 14.88
N ILE A 370 -15.18 -13.42 15.70
CA ILE A 370 -15.64 -14.56 16.51
C ILE A 370 -16.68 -14.10 17.54
N GLU A 371 -16.37 -13.05 18.31
CA GLU A 371 -17.31 -12.43 19.26
C GLU A 371 -18.61 -11.98 18.57
N ALA A 372 -18.50 -11.38 17.39
CA ALA A 372 -19.66 -10.98 16.61
C ALA A 372 -20.55 -12.16 16.21
N PHE A 373 -19.98 -13.33 15.91
CA PHE A 373 -20.75 -14.55 15.65
C PHE A 373 -21.47 -15.07 16.91
N GLU A 374 -20.81 -15.07 18.06
CA GLU A 374 -21.42 -15.44 19.34
C GLU A 374 -22.59 -14.53 19.69
N GLU A 375 -22.41 -13.21 19.54
CA GLU A 375 -23.48 -12.22 19.75
C GLU A 375 -24.66 -12.38 18.78
N LEU A 376 -24.42 -12.92 17.59
CA LEU A 376 -25.46 -13.26 16.61
C LEU A 376 -26.12 -14.62 16.87
N GLY A 377 -25.71 -15.34 17.93
CA GLY A 377 -26.28 -16.61 18.37
C GLY A 377 -25.63 -17.86 17.78
N ALA A 378 -24.52 -17.73 17.05
CA ALA A 378 -23.79 -18.87 16.53
C ALA A 378 -22.99 -19.58 17.64
N THR A 379 -22.81 -20.89 17.51
CA THR A 379 -21.94 -21.68 18.39
C THR A 379 -20.55 -21.77 17.79
N ILE A 380 -19.53 -21.29 18.52
CA ILE A 380 -18.14 -21.38 18.09
C ILE A 380 -17.57 -22.74 18.45
N VAL A 381 -16.98 -23.42 17.48
CA VAL A 381 -16.44 -24.77 17.62
C VAL A 381 -14.96 -24.78 17.21
N PRO A 382 -14.01 -25.11 18.09
CA PRO A 382 -12.64 -25.32 17.67
C PRO A 382 -12.57 -26.57 16.78
N VAL A 383 -11.89 -26.47 15.64
CA VAL A 383 -11.67 -27.59 14.72
C VAL A 383 -10.19 -27.76 14.40
N SER A 384 -9.80 -28.92 13.89
CA SER A 384 -8.41 -29.22 13.51
C SER A 384 -8.36 -29.79 12.09
N LEU A 385 -7.41 -29.27 11.33
CA LEU A 385 -7.11 -29.59 9.95
C LEU A 385 -5.59 -29.84 9.83
N PRO A 386 -5.07 -30.95 10.37
CA PRO A 386 -3.63 -31.14 10.57
C PRO A 386 -2.82 -31.17 9.27
N SER A 387 -3.46 -31.46 8.13
CA SER A 387 -2.78 -31.56 6.83
C SER A 387 -2.71 -30.24 6.07
N VAL A 388 -3.38 -29.16 6.50
CA VAL A 388 -3.45 -27.89 5.73
C VAL A 388 -2.10 -27.18 5.58
N LYS A 389 -1.13 -27.44 6.46
CA LYS A 389 0.26 -26.99 6.29
C LYS A 389 0.93 -27.52 5.01
N LEU A 390 0.42 -28.62 4.45
CA LEU A 390 0.88 -29.19 3.18
C LEU A 390 0.14 -28.62 1.97
N ALA A 391 -0.90 -27.80 2.17
CA ALA A 391 -1.76 -27.30 1.09
C ALA A 391 -0.98 -26.41 0.12
N LEU A 392 -0.18 -25.48 0.62
CA LEU A 392 0.56 -24.53 -0.20
C LEU A 392 1.56 -25.22 -1.16
N PRO A 393 2.48 -26.11 -0.70
CA PRO A 393 3.37 -26.81 -1.63
C PRO A 393 2.62 -27.75 -2.57
N ALA A 394 1.58 -28.47 -2.10
CA ALA A 394 0.79 -29.34 -2.96
C ALA A 394 0.07 -28.55 -4.07
N TYR A 395 -0.49 -27.39 -3.72
CA TYR A 395 -1.10 -26.45 -4.66
C TYR A 395 -0.11 -26.06 -5.76
N TYR A 396 1.06 -25.51 -5.43
CA TYR A 396 2.01 -25.04 -6.45
C TYR A 396 2.48 -26.16 -7.38
N VAL A 397 2.62 -27.41 -6.89
CA VAL A 397 2.91 -28.55 -7.77
C VAL A 397 1.75 -28.80 -8.76
N LEU A 398 0.52 -28.88 -8.26
CA LEU A 398 -0.65 -29.20 -9.07
C LEU A 398 -0.96 -28.10 -10.08
N VAL A 399 -1.03 -26.83 -9.64
CA VAL A 399 -1.37 -25.72 -10.54
C VAL A 399 -0.27 -25.43 -11.56
N CYS A 400 1.01 -25.62 -11.22
CA CYS A 400 2.08 -25.48 -12.19
C CYS A 400 2.03 -26.61 -13.23
N ALA A 401 1.79 -27.85 -12.79
CA ALA A 401 1.63 -29.00 -13.70
C ALA A 401 0.48 -28.76 -14.69
N GLU A 402 -0.70 -28.36 -14.20
CA GLU A 402 -1.83 -28.04 -15.07
C GLU A 402 -1.55 -26.86 -15.99
N ALA A 403 -0.91 -25.79 -15.48
CA ALA A 403 -0.53 -24.65 -16.30
C ALA A 403 0.43 -25.02 -17.43
N SER A 404 1.41 -25.89 -17.15
CA SER A 404 2.36 -26.36 -18.17
C SER A 404 1.67 -27.08 -19.33
N SER A 405 0.56 -27.78 -19.05
CA SER A 405 -0.29 -28.42 -20.05
C SER A 405 -1.25 -27.42 -20.72
N ASN A 406 -1.96 -26.62 -19.94
CA ASN A 406 -2.97 -25.68 -20.41
C ASN A 406 -2.39 -24.61 -21.34
N LEU A 407 -1.24 -24.05 -20.99
CA LEU A 407 -0.54 -23.02 -21.77
C LEU A 407 0.28 -23.60 -22.91
N ASN A 408 0.34 -24.92 -23.08
CA ASN A 408 1.03 -25.55 -24.22
C ASN A 408 0.36 -25.22 -25.56
N ARG A 409 -0.92 -24.83 -25.55
CA ARG A 409 -1.69 -24.44 -26.74
C ARG A 409 -1.25 -23.11 -27.39
N TYR A 410 -0.46 -22.32 -26.68
CA TYR A 410 -0.01 -21.01 -27.15
C TYR A 410 1.35 -21.15 -27.81
N ASP A 411 1.33 -21.00 -29.13
CA ASP A 411 2.46 -21.09 -30.06
C ASP A 411 2.46 -19.89 -31.02
N ASP A 412 3.57 -19.76 -31.75
CA ASP A 412 3.77 -18.73 -32.77
C ASP A 412 2.95 -18.98 -34.05
N ILE A 413 2.36 -20.17 -34.21
CA ILE A 413 1.51 -20.53 -35.34
C ILE A 413 0.15 -19.83 -35.23
N LYS A 414 -0.50 -19.91 -34.07
CA LYS A 414 -1.85 -19.34 -33.88
C LYS A 414 -1.84 -17.95 -33.26
N PHE A 415 -0.85 -17.62 -32.42
CA PHE A 415 -0.90 -16.41 -31.58
C PHE A 415 0.20 -15.39 -31.88
N SER A 416 0.93 -15.53 -33.01
CA SER A 416 1.89 -14.55 -33.56
C SER A 416 3.08 -14.16 -32.67
N ALA A 417 3.22 -14.75 -31.48
CA ALA A 417 4.32 -14.53 -30.54
C ALA A 417 4.97 -15.88 -30.18
N SER A 418 6.30 -15.91 -30.13
CA SER A 418 7.03 -17.06 -29.61
C SER A 418 6.74 -17.23 -28.10
N ARG A 419 6.90 -18.45 -27.58
CA ARG A 419 6.71 -18.71 -26.13
C ARG A 419 7.67 -17.92 -25.26
N ASP A 420 8.90 -17.69 -25.73
CA ASP A 420 9.90 -16.95 -24.96
C ASP A 420 9.62 -15.44 -24.93
N ASP A 421 9.17 -14.89 -26.07
CA ASP A 421 8.83 -13.46 -26.20
C ASP A 421 7.43 -13.10 -25.70
N GLY A 422 6.54 -14.09 -25.65
CA GLY A 422 5.12 -13.92 -25.36
C GLY A 422 4.78 -14.05 -23.89
N PHE A 423 5.47 -14.91 -23.14
CA PHE A 423 5.25 -15.13 -21.71
C PHE A 423 6.26 -14.39 -20.85
N GLY A 424 5.78 -13.76 -19.78
CA GLY A 424 6.63 -13.19 -18.73
C GLY A 424 7.29 -14.24 -17.84
N GLU A 425 8.19 -13.76 -16.98
CA GLU A 425 9.07 -14.61 -16.16
C GLU A 425 8.32 -15.51 -15.17
N GLU A 426 7.24 -15.02 -14.55
CA GLU A 426 6.45 -15.82 -13.61
C GLU A 426 5.72 -16.97 -14.34
N VAL A 427 5.15 -16.70 -15.51
CA VAL A 427 4.48 -17.70 -16.33
C VAL A 427 5.48 -18.76 -16.81
N LYS A 428 6.63 -18.34 -17.33
CA LYS A 428 7.71 -19.26 -17.75
C LYS A 428 8.19 -20.13 -16.59
N ARG A 429 8.39 -19.56 -15.40
CA ARG A 429 8.76 -20.30 -14.18
C ARG A 429 7.74 -21.38 -13.84
N ARG A 430 6.45 -21.05 -13.82
CA ARG A 430 5.39 -22.02 -13.50
C ARG A 430 5.29 -23.13 -14.56
N ILE A 431 5.45 -22.79 -15.85
CA ILE A 431 5.51 -23.80 -16.93
C ILE A 431 6.67 -24.76 -16.73
N VAL A 432 7.89 -24.26 -16.45
CA VAL A 432 9.08 -25.10 -16.24
C VAL A 432 8.93 -25.99 -15.00
N SER A 433 8.49 -25.43 -13.87
CA SER A 433 8.23 -26.20 -12.64
C SER A 433 7.15 -27.27 -12.84
N GLY A 434 6.12 -26.95 -13.61
CA GLY A 434 5.06 -27.90 -13.97
C GLY A 434 5.54 -29.04 -14.84
N ALA A 435 6.26 -28.73 -15.91
CA ALA A 435 6.85 -29.73 -16.81
C ALA A 435 7.83 -30.64 -16.07
N PHE A 436 8.63 -30.09 -15.15
CA PHE A 436 9.49 -30.87 -14.27
C PHE A 436 8.68 -31.83 -13.38
N SER A 437 7.60 -31.33 -12.76
CA SER A 437 6.73 -32.13 -11.89
C SER A 437 6.00 -33.27 -12.62
N LEU A 438 5.74 -33.09 -13.92
CA LEU A 438 5.13 -34.09 -14.81
C LEU A 438 6.14 -35.02 -15.51
N SER A 439 7.45 -34.79 -15.33
CA SER A 439 8.47 -35.65 -15.94
C SER A 439 8.39 -37.09 -15.41
N SER A 440 8.76 -38.06 -16.26
CA SER A 440 8.68 -39.50 -15.93
C SER A 440 9.40 -39.88 -14.63
N GLN A 441 10.47 -39.17 -14.28
CA GLN A 441 11.25 -39.41 -13.06
C GLN A 441 10.64 -38.79 -11.81
N ARG A 442 9.76 -37.79 -11.94
CA ARG A 442 9.24 -36.99 -10.81
C ARG A 442 7.74 -37.12 -10.59
N VAL A 443 6.97 -37.56 -11.59
CA VAL A 443 5.50 -37.61 -11.53
C VAL A 443 4.97 -38.38 -10.31
N GLU A 444 5.62 -39.47 -9.90
CA GLU A 444 5.21 -40.25 -8.73
C GLU A 444 5.47 -39.51 -7.40
N GLY A 445 6.66 -38.91 -7.26
CA GLY A 445 7.08 -38.22 -6.03
C GLY A 445 6.58 -36.78 -5.90
N ALA A 446 6.22 -36.13 -7.01
CA ALA A 446 5.72 -34.76 -7.05
C ALA A 446 4.21 -34.73 -7.31
N TYR A 447 3.77 -34.91 -8.55
CA TYR A 447 2.36 -34.71 -8.94
C TYR A 447 1.40 -35.65 -8.19
N LYS A 448 1.59 -36.97 -8.28
CA LYS A 448 0.73 -37.96 -7.63
C LYS A 448 0.75 -37.85 -6.11
N ASN A 449 1.89 -37.49 -5.52
CA ASN A 449 1.98 -37.24 -4.09
C ASN A 449 1.15 -36.00 -3.68
N SER A 450 1.23 -34.92 -4.45
CA SER A 450 0.39 -33.72 -4.24
C SER A 450 -1.10 -34.01 -4.44
N GLU A 451 -1.49 -34.90 -5.35
CA GLU A 451 -2.88 -35.37 -5.47
C GLU A 451 -3.35 -36.13 -4.23
N LYS A 452 -2.50 -37.01 -3.65
CA LYS A 452 -2.80 -37.70 -2.39
C LYS A 452 -2.95 -36.70 -1.24
N ILE A 453 -2.10 -35.67 -1.17
CA ILE A 453 -2.22 -34.58 -0.19
C ILE A 453 -3.54 -33.83 -0.40
N ARG A 454 -3.88 -33.49 -1.65
CA ARG A 454 -5.16 -32.85 -1.99
C ARG A 454 -6.36 -33.66 -1.51
N GLN A 455 -6.36 -34.97 -1.79
CA GLN A 455 -7.42 -35.88 -1.36
C GLN A 455 -7.51 -35.93 0.16
N ARG A 456 -6.38 -36.02 0.86
CA ARG A 456 -6.35 -36.02 2.33
C ARG A 456 -6.94 -34.75 2.92
N ILE A 457 -6.51 -33.58 2.45
CA ILE A 457 -7.03 -32.29 2.92
C ILE A 457 -8.53 -32.16 2.61
N SER A 458 -8.97 -32.59 1.43
CA SER A 458 -10.39 -32.55 1.04
C SER A 458 -11.25 -33.44 1.94
N ASN A 459 -10.75 -34.62 2.32
CA ASN A 459 -11.43 -35.51 3.26
C ASN A 459 -11.48 -34.91 4.66
N GLU A 460 -10.41 -34.27 5.14
CA GLU A 460 -10.41 -33.59 6.45
C GLU A 460 -11.46 -32.46 6.48
N PHE A 461 -11.56 -31.63 5.43
CA PHE A 461 -12.62 -30.63 5.32
C PHE A 461 -14.02 -31.26 5.34
N LYS A 462 -14.22 -32.34 4.59
CA LYS A 462 -15.51 -33.05 4.56
C LYS A 462 -15.88 -33.56 5.95
N ASP A 463 -14.95 -34.21 6.64
CA ASP A 463 -15.17 -34.77 7.98
C ASP A 463 -15.55 -33.69 9.00
N ILE A 464 -14.88 -32.53 9.00
CA ILE A 464 -15.20 -31.45 9.95
C ILE A 464 -16.54 -30.79 9.65
N PHE A 465 -16.92 -30.65 8.37
CA PHE A 465 -18.23 -30.09 8.00
C PHE A 465 -19.38 -31.05 8.33
N GLU A 466 -19.15 -32.36 8.19
CA GLU A 466 -20.17 -33.36 8.54
C GLU A 466 -20.35 -33.47 10.06
N ARG A 467 -19.26 -33.38 10.83
CA ARG A 467 -19.29 -33.73 12.26
C ARG A 467 -19.33 -32.52 13.19
N SER A 468 -18.67 -31.42 12.82
CA SER A 468 -18.29 -30.39 13.79
C SER A 468 -18.92 -29.02 13.53
N CYS A 469 -18.94 -28.54 12.28
CA CYS A 469 -19.34 -27.17 11.97
C CYS A 469 -20.11 -27.04 10.64
N ASP A 470 -20.87 -25.96 10.49
CA ASP A 470 -21.64 -25.68 9.26
C ASP A 470 -20.88 -24.72 8.33
N VAL A 471 -20.04 -23.85 8.89
CA VAL A 471 -19.12 -22.96 8.18
C VAL A 471 -17.80 -22.85 8.95
N LEU A 472 -16.74 -22.41 8.26
CA LEU A 472 -15.48 -22.01 8.87
C LEU A 472 -15.30 -20.50 8.81
N LEU A 473 -14.69 -19.93 9.84
CA LEU A 473 -14.21 -18.56 9.87
C LEU A 473 -12.69 -18.55 9.99
N THR A 474 -12.02 -17.94 9.02
CA THR A 474 -10.56 -17.73 9.04
C THR A 474 -10.22 -16.32 8.58
N PRO A 475 -9.04 -15.77 8.88
CA PRO A 475 -8.55 -14.60 8.17
C PRO A 475 -8.40 -14.91 6.67
N THR A 476 -8.58 -13.92 5.82
CA THR A 476 -8.32 -14.08 4.38
C THR A 476 -6.82 -13.97 4.07
N SER A 477 -6.09 -13.15 4.83
CA SER A 477 -4.63 -12.97 4.72
C SER A 477 -4.01 -12.89 6.10
N ALA A 478 -2.75 -13.32 6.24
CA ALA A 478 -2.03 -13.28 7.51
C ALA A 478 -1.66 -11.84 7.93
N ARG A 479 -1.51 -10.94 6.95
CA ARG A 479 -1.17 -9.53 7.15
C ARG A 479 -2.09 -8.63 6.35
N GLU A 480 -2.12 -7.35 6.71
CA GLU A 480 -2.71 -6.29 5.88
C GLU A 480 -1.94 -6.14 4.55
N ALA A 481 -2.49 -5.38 3.61
CA ALA A 481 -1.83 -5.13 2.33
C ALA A 481 -0.38 -4.62 2.55
N PRO A 482 0.66 -5.34 2.08
CA PRO A 482 2.05 -4.92 2.24
C PRO A 482 2.41 -3.80 1.26
N PHE A 483 3.49 -3.07 1.51
CA PHE A 483 4.04 -2.15 0.51
C PHE A 483 4.62 -2.95 -0.67
N LEU A 484 4.42 -2.44 -1.88
CA LEU A 484 4.94 -3.07 -3.10
C LEU A 484 6.47 -3.11 -3.15
N GLU A 485 7.13 -2.18 -2.46
CA GLU A 485 8.58 -2.16 -2.30
C GLU A 485 9.08 -3.34 -1.45
N ASP A 486 8.40 -3.67 -0.36
CA ASP A 486 8.74 -4.83 0.46
C ASP A 486 8.52 -6.13 -0.32
N VAL A 487 7.39 -6.23 -1.03
CA VAL A 487 7.07 -7.34 -1.93
C VAL A 487 8.12 -7.51 -3.04
N LEU A 488 8.81 -6.43 -3.46
CA LEU A 488 9.89 -6.50 -4.44
C LEU A 488 11.17 -7.12 -3.89
N ARG A 489 11.39 -7.00 -2.58
CA ARG A 489 12.56 -7.54 -1.88
C ARG A 489 12.34 -8.98 -1.43
N GLU A 490 11.10 -9.41 -1.30
CA GLU A 490 10.71 -10.79 -0.99
C GLU A 490 11.17 -11.78 -2.07
N SER A 491 11.64 -12.93 -1.62
CA SER A 491 11.81 -14.10 -2.47
C SER A 491 10.47 -14.55 -3.05
N LYS A 492 10.52 -15.32 -4.14
CA LYS A 492 9.29 -15.87 -4.74
C LYS A 492 8.52 -16.78 -3.78
N VAL A 493 9.21 -17.48 -2.89
CA VAL A 493 8.60 -18.35 -1.88
C VAL A 493 7.84 -17.52 -0.84
N GLU A 494 8.41 -16.41 -0.38
CA GLU A 494 7.73 -15.49 0.56
C GLU A 494 6.51 -14.84 -0.07
N SER A 495 6.59 -14.44 -1.35
CA SER A 495 5.43 -13.92 -2.09
C SER A 495 4.30 -14.95 -2.20
N TYR A 496 4.64 -16.23 -2.39
CA TYR A 496 3.67 -17.33 -2.43
C TYR A 496 3.00 -17.61 -1.08
N ALA A 497 3.68 -17.33 0.05
CA ALA A 497 3.11 -17.50 1.38
C ALA A 497 1.88 -16.61 1.64
N GLN A 498 1.68 -15.54 0.85
CA GLN A 498 0.47 -14.71 0.94
C GLN A 498 -0.82 -15.50 0.68
N ASP A 499 -0.75 -16.55 -0.13
CA ASP A 499 -1.91 -17.36 -0.50
C ASP A 499 -2.19 -18.48 0.53
N ALA A 500 -1.41 -18.58 1.61
CA ALA A 500 -1.46 -19.70 2.56
C ALA A 500 -2.84 -19.94 3.18
N LEU A 501 -3.61 -18.88 3.45
CA LEU A 501 -4.93 -18.97 4.08
C LEU A 501 -6.09 -19.16 3.08
N THR A 502 -5.85 -18.91 1.79
CA THR A 502 -6.87 -19.03 0.73
C THR A 502 -6.74 -20.33 -0.08
N VAL A 503 -5.52 -20.83 -0.25
CA VAL A 503 -5.20 -22.05 -1.02
C VAL A 503 -5.90 -23.31 -0.50
N PRO A 504 -5.95 -23.59 0.82
CA PRO A 504 -6.59 -24.81 1.32
C PRO A 504 -8.02 -24.98 0.82
N MET A 505 -8.79 -23.87 0.77
CA MET A 505 -10.18 -23.87 0.32
C MET A 505 -10.31 -24.13 -1.19
N SER A 506 -9.42 -23.54 -2.00
CA SER A 506 -9.38 -23.80 -3.44
C SER A 506 -9.00 -25.23 -3.77
N LEU A 507 -8.02 -25.79 -3.04
CA LEU A 507 -7.55 -27.15 -3.22
C LEU A 507 -8.66 -28.18 -2.91
N ALA A 508 -9.49 -27.91 -1.91
CA ALA A 508 -10.68 -28.71 -1.58
C ALA A 508 -11.93 -28.36 -2.44
N GLY A 509 -11.84 -27.39 -3.35
CA GLY A 509 -12.95 -26.98 -4.23
C GLY A 509 -14.11 -26.27 -3.51
N LEU A 510 -13.89 -25.78 -2.29
CA LEU A 510 -14.93 -25.24 -1.41
C LEU A 510 -15.32 -23.80 -1.77
N PRO A 511 -16.59 -23.38 -1.60
CA PRO A 511 -16.98 -21.99 -1.72
C PRO A 511 -16.47 -21.17 -0.51
N SER A 512 -15.97 -19.97 -0.78
CA SER A 512 -15.47 -19.05 0.24
C SER A 512 -15.76 -17.60 -0.13
N VAL A 513 -16.19 -16.79 0.84
CA VAL A 513 -16.38 -15.35 0.68
C VAL A 513 -15.48 -14.60 1.66
N SER A 514 -14.69 -13.64 1.14
CA SER A 514 -13.94 -12.68 1.94
C SER A 514 -14.80 -11.43 2.13
N ILE A 515 -14.97 -11.01 3.38
CA ILE A 515 -15.70 -9.80 3.78
C ILE A 515 -14.80 -8.88 4.62
N PRO A 516 -14.85 -7.55 4.41
CA PRO A 516 -14.10 -6.61 5.24
C PRO A 516 -14.61 -6.63 6.70
N CYS A 517 -13.74 -6.93 7.66
CA CYS A 517 -14.09 -7.09 9.07
C CYS A 517 -13.28 -6.16 10.01
N GLY A 518 -12.91 -4.99 9.51
CA GLY A 518 -12.23 -3.96 10.27
C GLY A 518 -11.10 -3.30 9.52
N ARG A 519 -10.38 -2.44 10.24
CA ARG A 519 -9.16 -1.80 9.80
C ARG A 519 -8.12 -1.95 10.90
N SER A 520 -6.87 -2.06 10.49
CA SER A 520 -5.76 -1.99 11.43
C SER A 520 -5.70 -0.62 12.08
N VAL A 521 -5.61 -0.60 13.41
CA VAL A 521 -5.58 0.65 14.19
C VAL A 521 -4.31 1.46 13.89
N SER A 522 -3.20 0.79 13.60
CA SER A 522 -1.90 1.43 13.40
C SER A 522 -1.73 2.08 12.03
N ASN A 523 -2.38 1.54 10.99
CA ASN A 523 -2.14 1.95 9.60
C ASN A 523 -3.41 2.16 8.76
N GLY A 524 -4.61 1.95 9.33
CA GLY A 524 -5.89 2.17 8.67
C GLY A 524 -6.22 1.21 7.52
N ARG A 525 -5.38 0.20 7.25
CA ARG A 525 -5.56 -0.74 6.13
C ARG A 525 -6.70 -1.73 6.41
N PRO A 526 -7.48 -2.14 5.40
CA PRO A 526 -8.57 -3.08 5.58
C PRO A 526 -8.07 -4.47 5.94
N ILE A 527 -8.91 -5.20 6.67
CA ILE A 527 -8.68 -6.59 7.05
C ILE A 527 -9.88 -7.41 6.58
N GLY A 528 -9.61 -8.50 5.85
CA GLY A 528 -10.64 -9.42 5.36
C GLY A 528 -10.74 -10.68 6.20
N MET A 529 -11.98 -11.10 6.48
CA MET A 529 -12.28 -12.42 7.04
C MET A 529 -12.99 -13.27 6.00
N GLN A 530 -12.63 -14.55 5.98
CA GLN A 530 -13.12 -15.54 5.05
C GLN A 530 -14.14 -16.45 5.76
N VAL A 531 -15.36 -16.48 5.23
CA VAL A 531 -16.37 -17.48 5.58
C VAL A 531 -16.36 -18.57 4.51
N THR A 532 -16.11 -19.82 4.90
CA THR A 532 -16.08 -20.97 3.99
C THR A 532 -17.17 -21.97 4.37
N ALA A 533 -17.87 -22.51 3.37
CA ALA A 533 -18.91 -23.51 3.58
C ALA A 533 -18.56 -24.83 2.88
N PRO A 534 -19.30 -25.92 3.14
CA PRO A 534 -19.18 -27.14 2.37
C PRO A 534 -19.48 -26.89 0.88
N MET A 535 -18.95 -27.75 0.03
CA MET A 535 -19.19 -27.69 -1.41
C MET A 535 -20.69 -27.60 -1.73
N PHE A 536 -21.07 -26.70 -2.62
CA PHE A 536 -22.44 -26.41 -3.05
C PHE A 536 -23.39 -25.88 -1.97
N ARG A 537 -22.85 -25.26 -0.90
CA ARG A 537 -23.63 -24.63 0.19
C ARG A 537 -23.48 -23.10 0.22
N GLU A 538 -23.33 -22.47 -0.95
CA GLU A 538 -23.14 -21.02 -1.06
C GLU A 538 -24.30 -20.20 -0.46
N ALA A 539 -25.53 -20.69 -0.58
CA ALA A 539 -26.69 -20.02 0.02
C ALA A 539 -26.54 -19.83 1.54
N GLY A 540 -26.11 -20.88 2.26
CA GLY A 540 -25.82 -20.80 3.70
C GLY A 540 -24.64 -19.88 3.99
N MET A 541 -23.56 -20.02 3.21
CA MET A 541 -22.36 -19.19 3.32
C MET A 541 -22.68 -17.69 3.21
N LEU A 542 -23.44 -17.30 2.18
CA LEU A 542 -23.80 -15.91 1.92
C LEU A 542 -24.73 -15.34 3.00
N ARG A 543 -25.67 -16.13 3.50
CA ARG A 543 -26.53 -15.71 4.63
C ARG A 543 -25.70 -15.43 5.88
N VAL A 544 -24.80 -16.34 6.25
CA VAL A 544 -23.93 -16.19 7.42
C VAL A 544 -22.97 -15.01 7.25
N ALA A 545 -22.35 -14.86 6.06
CA ALA A 545 -21.47 -13.75 5.76
C ALA A 545 -22.19 -12.40 5.78
N SER A 546 -23.43 -12.31 5.29
CA SER A 546 -24.21 -11.07 5.34
C SER A 546 -24.60 -10.69 6.78
N ALA A 547 -24.92 -11.67 7.63
CA ALA A 547 -25.16 -11.41 9.06
C ALA A 547 -23.92 -10.82 9.74
N LEU A 548 -22.74 -11.40 9.49
CA LEU A 548 -21.47 -10.87 10.01
C LEU A 548 -21.17 -9.47 9.46
N GLU A 549 -21.32 -9.28 8.14
CA GLU A 549 -21.15 -7.99 7.48
C GLU A 549 -22.04 -6.91 8.14
N ARG A 550 -23.33 -7.17 8.36
CA ARG A 550 -24.24 -6.21 8.99
C ARG A 550 -23.84 -5.87 10.42
N LYS A 551 -23.37 -6.86 11.18
CA LYS A 551 -22.95 -6.70 12.58
C LYS A 551 -21.69 -5.85 12.71
N ILE A 552 -20.73 -6.01 11.81
CA ILE A 552 -19.46 -5.28 11.83
C ILE A 552 -19.58 -3.92 11.10
N SER A 553 -20.27 -3.88 9.95
CA SER A 553 -20.39 -2.70 9.08
C SER A 553 -21.14 -1.52 9.72
N SER A 554 -22.01 -1.75 10.72
CA SER A 554 -22.67 -0.66 11.46
C SER A 554 -21.69 0.28 12.18
N LYS A 555 -20.41 -0.13 12.35
CA LYS A 555 -19.31 0.68 12.88
C LYS A 555 -18.30 1.14 11.81
N THR A 556 -18.36 0.64 10.57
CA THR A 556 -17.26 0.77 9.57
C THR A 556 -17.68 1.34 8.21
N ARG A 557 -18.98 1.62 7.98
CA ARG A 557 -19.57 2.02 6.67
C ARG A 557 -19.08 3.34 6.06
N ARG A 558 -18.25 4.14 6.74
CA ARG A 558 -17.54 5.29 6.14
C ARG A 558 -16.31 4.81 5.36
N MET A 559 -16.51 3.99 4.32
CA MET A 559 -15.37 3.46 3.53
C MET A 559 -14.94 4.41 2.41
N TYR A 560 -15.83 5.22 1.85
CA TYR A 560 -15.51 6.23 0.83
C TYR A 560 -16.50 7.41 0.87
N SER A 561 -16.52 8.21 1.94
CA SER A 561 -17.12 9.54 1.78
C SER A 561 -16.16 10.36 0.94
N THR A 562 -16.56 10.66 -0.29
CA THR A 562 -16.11 11.88 -0.98
C THR A 562 -16.66 13.07 -0.20
N SER A 563 -16.17 13.31 1.01
CA SER A 563 -16.16 14.67 1.50
C SER A 563 -15.08 15.35 0.67
N THR A 564 -15.53 16.21 -0.24
CA THR A 564 -14.77 17.38 -0.66
C THR A 564 -14.56 18.29 0.57
N SER A 565 -13.88 17.78 1.59
CA SER A 565 -13.23 18.54 2.62
C SER A 565 -11.75 18.31 2.37
N SER A 566 -11.17 19.21 1.59
CA SER A 566 -9.76 19.55 1.76
C SER A 566 -9.52 19.76 3.26
N THR A 567 -8.84 18.81 3.90
CA THR A 567 -7.90 18.93 5.03
C THR A 567 -7.78 17.58 5.76
N ASN A 568 -6.97 16.66 5.23
CA ASN A 568 -6.27 15.69 6.08
C ASN A 568 -5.07 16.42 6.72
N PHE A 569 -5.36 17.44 7.53
CA PHE A 569 -4.34 18.17 8.27
C PHE A 569 -4.61 17.95 9.77
N PRO A 570 -3.68 17.40 10.56
CA PRO A 570 -3.94 17.01 11.93
C PRO A 570 -3.96 18.26 12.84
N ILE A 571 -5.07 19.01 12.80
CA ILE A 571 -5.30 20.23 13.59
C ILE A 571 -5.11 19.95 15.09
N GLU A 572 -5.53 18.78 15.57
CA GLU A 572 -5.42 18.37 16.98
C GLU A 572 -3.97 18.36 17.49
N LYS A 573 -2.99 17.92 16.67
CA LYS A 573 -1.57 17.92 17.07
C LYS A 573 -1.00 19.32 17.24
N LEU A 574 -1.50 20.30 16.48
CA LEU A 574 -1.06 21.70 16.55
C LEU A 574 -1.63 22.42 17.76
N GLU A 575 -2.86 22.10 18.15
CA GLU A 575 -3.47 22.62 19.39
C GLU A 575 -2.70 22.15 20.63
N ASP A 576 -2.17 20.93 20.63
CA ASP A 576 -1.35 20.43 21.72
C ASP A 576 0.03 21.10 21.77
N GLN A 577 0.66 21.39 20.63
CA GLN A 577 1.91 22.18 20.58
C GLN A 577 1.70 23.63 21.05
N LEU A 578 0.54 24.22 20.75
CA LEU A 578 0.18 25.55 21.22
C LEU A 578 0.01 25.60 22.75
N LYS A 579 -0.64 24.59 23.35
CA LYS A 579 -0.73 24.43 24.81
C LYS A 579 0.65 24.29 25.44
N LEU A 580 1.52 23.47 24.86
CA LEU A 580 2.90 23.28 25.33
C LEU A 580 3.70 24.59 25.31
N PHE A 581 3.56 25.38 24.25
CA PHE A 581 4.22 26.69 24.16
C PHE A 581 3.75 27.66 25.25
N HIS A 582 2.45 27.71 25.53
CA HIS A 582 1.90 28.50 26.63
C HIS A 582 2.40 28.02 28.00
N GLU A 583 2.45 26.70 28.22
CA GLU A 583 3.00 26.11 29.45
C GLU A 583 4.49 26.43 29.65
N TYR A 584 5.31 26.34 28.59
CA TYR A 584 6.74 26.69 28.68
C TYR A 584 6.99 28.18 28.90
N THR A 585 6.16 29.05 28.30
CA THR A 585 6.26 30.50 28.54
C THR A 585 5.80 30.90 29.94
N GLU A 586 4.77 30.25 30.49
CA GLU A 586 4.33 30.45 31.88
C GLU A 586 5.36 29.92 32.90
N ASN A 587 6.06 28.82 32.58
CA ASN A 587 7.11 28.22 33.41
C ASN A 587 8.50 28.84 33.23
N ASN A 588 8.64 29.92 32.45
CA ASN A 588 9.92 30.59 32.11
C ASN A 588 10.97 29.69 31.44
N ASP A 589 10.58 28.60 30.77
CA ASP A 589 11.46 27.78 29.93
C ASP A 589 11.56 28.37 28.52
N TYR A 590 12.31 29.47 28.41
CA TYR A 590 12.46 30.22 27.15
C TYR A 590 13.21 29.45 26.05
N LYS A 591 13.94 28.38 26.40
CA LYS A 591 14.65 27.54 25.43
C LYS A 591 13.66 26.67 24.67
N SER A 592 12.85 25.90 25.39
CA SER A 592 11.80 25.04 24.83
C SER A 592 10.69 25.86 24.15
N ALA A 593 10.34 27.02 24.72
CA ALA A 593 9.41 27.95 24.08
C ALA A 593 9.97 28.55 22.77
N GLY A 594 11.28 28.82 22.71
CA GLY A 594 11.95 29.33 21.52
C GLY A 594 11.83 28.38 20.32
N GLU A 595 11.88 27.07 20.56
CA GLU A 595 11.79 26.02 19.53
C GLU A 595 10.39 25.92 18.90
N LEU A 596 9.33 26.28 19.65
CA LEU A 596 7.93 26.22 19.20
C LEU A 596 7.39 27.56 18.68
N LYS A 597 8.11 28.66 18.91
CA LYS A 597 7.65 30.02 18.59
C LYS A 597 7.29 30.22 17.12
N SER A 598 8.11 29.68 16.21
CA SER A 598 7.90 29.79 14.76
C SER A 598 6.64 29.03 14.33
N LEU A 599 6.48 27.80 14.81
CA LEU A 599 5.32 26.93 14.57
C LEU A 599 4.02 27.53 15.07
N VAL A 600 4.03 28.06 16.30
CA VAL A 600 2.87 28.73 16.89
C VAL A 600 2.47 29.99 16.10
N SER A 601 3.44 30.80 15.67
CA SER A 601 3.14 32.00 14.88
C SER A 601 2.52 31.67 13.52
N LEU A 602 2.94 30.56 12.91
CA LEU A 602 2.44 30.11 11.63
C LEU A 602 1.05 29.48 11.76
N TYR A 603 0.80 28.75 12.85
CA TYR A 603 -0.50 28.17 13.15
C TYR A 603 -1.55 29.25 13.43
N GLN A 604 -1.18 30.32 14.15
CA GLN A 604 -2.08 31.45 14.40
C GLN A 604 -2.51 32.11 13.08
N LYS A 605 -1.55 32.35 12.15
CA LYS A 605 -1.88 32.89 10.82
C LYS A 605 -2.83 32.00 10.03
N TYR A 606 -2.63 30.67 10.09
CA TYR A 606 -3.53 29.71 9.45
C TYR A 606 -4.96 29.81 10.01
N LYS A 607 -5.10 29.91 11.34
CA LYS A 607 -6.40 30.07 12.00
C LYS A 607 -7.09 31.39 11.63
N ASP A 608 -6.34 32.49 11.64
CA ASP A 608 -6.86 33.81 11.27
C ASP A 608 -7.38 33.81 9.81
N THR A 609 -6.67 33.15 8.88
CA THR A 609 -7.12 32.99 7.49
C THR A 609 -8.38 32.12 7.35
N LEU A 610 -8.54 31.07 8.16
CA LEU A 610 -9.77 30.26 8.18
C LEU A 610 -10.98 31.07 8.67
N GLU A 611 -10.80 31.87 9.72
CA GLU A 611 -11.86 32.75 10.24
C GLU A 611 -12.27 33.80 9.19
N GLU A 612 -11.30 34.37 8.47
CA GLU A 612 -11.54 35.32 7.37
C GLU A 612 -12.32 34.68 6.20
N ILE A 613 -11.98 33.45 5.81
CA ILE A 613 -12.71 32.67 4.79
C ILE A 613 -14.16 32.44 5.20
N ASP A 614 -14.42 32.10 6.46
CA ASP A 614 -15.77 31.84 6.95
C ASP A 614 -16.62 33.12 7.04
N VAL A 615 -16.02 34.25 7.42
CA VAL A 615 -16.67 35.57 7.37
C VAL A 615 -17.05 35.93 5.94
N LEU A 616 -16.12 35.79 4.98
CA LEU A 616 -16.39 36.07 3.56
C LEU A 616 -17.50 35.17 2.98
N ARG A 617 -17.51 33.88 3.34
CA ARG A 617 -18.60 32.95 2.95
C ARG A 617 -19.97 33.39 3.48
N GLN A 618 -20.03 33.89 4.71
CA GLN A 618 -21.28 34.38 5.30
C GLN A 618 -21.78 35.62 4.58
N LEU A 619 -20.91 36.58 4.30
CA LEU A 619 -21.23 37.80 3.55
C LEU A 619 -21.76 37.48 2.14
N ILE A 620 -21.07 36.59 1.40
CA ILE A 620 -21.51 36.15 0.06
C ILE A 620 -22.88 35.46 0.12
N ASN A 621 -23.15 34.66 1.15
CA ASN A 621 -24.43 33.97 1.31
C ASN A 621 -25.57 34.95 1.63
N GLU A 622 -25.31 35.98 2.43
CA GLU A 622 -26.28 37.04 2.74
C GLU A 622 -26.59 37.92 1.52
N GLU A 623 -25.59 38.27 0.70
CA GLU A 623 -25.81 39.02 -0.54
C GLU A 623 -26.62 38.22 -1.57
N ASN A 624 -26.33 36.92 -1.70
CA ASN A 624 -27.07 36.02 -2.57
C ASN A 624 -28.55 35.88 -2.16
N LYS A 625 -28.85 35.88 -0.86
CA LYS A 625 -30.23 35.91 -0.34
C LYS A 625 -30.95 37.22 -0.66
N ASN A 626 -30.23 38.34 -0.66
CA ASN A 626 -30.79 39.67 -0.87
C ASN A 626 -30.96 40.06 -2.36
N LYS A 627 -30.65 39.17 -3.32
CA LYS A 627 -30.74 39.40 -4.78
C LYS A 627 -30.03 40.68 -5.26
N LYS A 628 -29.03 41.17 -4.53
CA LYS A 628 -28.12 42.20 -5.04
C LYS A 628 -27.13 41.54 -6.01
N SER A 629 -26.57 42.31 -6.96
CA SER A 629 -25.63 41.75 -7.94
C SER A 629 -24.47 41.07 -7.24
N LYS A 630 -24.03 39.92 -7.76
CA LYS A 630 -22.82 39.21 -7.31
C LYS A 630 -21.66 40.18 -7.17
N ASP A 631 -21.17 40.39 -5.96
CA ASP A 631 -19.98 41.21 -5.75
C ASP A 631 -18.75 40.39 -6.13
N ALA A 632 -18.30 40.56 -7.37
CA ALA A 632 -17.21 39.79 -7.95
C ALA A 632 -15.87 40.00 -7.21
N GLU A 633 -15.77 41.06 -6.40
CA GLU A 633 -14.60 41.36 -5.58
C GLU A 633 -14.50 40.41 -4.38
N LEU A 634 -15.62 40.16 -3.67
CA LEU A 634 -15.68 39.21 -2.54
C LEU A 634 -15.44 37.76 -2.98
N GLU A 635 -16.00 37.35 -4.12
CA GLU A 635 -15.74 36.01 -4.69
C GLU A 635 -14.26 35.86 -5.13
N SER A 636 -13.63 36.93 -5.62
CA SER A 636 -12.21 36.91 -5.99
C SER A 636 -11.31 36.82 -4.76
N GLU A 637 -11.61 37.54 -3.69
CA GLU A 637 -10.86 37.53 -2.44
C GLU A 637 -10.99 36.16 -1.73
N LEU A 638 -12.20 35.59 -1.67
CA LEU A 638 -12.42 34.24 -1.16
C LEU A 638 -11.61 33.20 -1.94
N ASN A 639 -11.56 33.32 -3.27
CA ASN A 639 -10.80 32.40 -4.10
C ASN A 639 -9.28 32.54 -3.91
N ALA A 640 -8.76 33.76 -3.71
CA ALA A 640 -7.35 33.97 -3.43
C ALA A 640 -6.95 33.35 -2.08
N LEU A 641 -7.75 33.57 -1.04
CA LEU A 641 -7.49 32.98 0.28
C LEU A 641 -7.60 31.45 0.26
N GLN A 642 -8.59 30.88 -0.44
CA GLN A 642 -8.79 29.42 -0.49
C GLN A 642 -7.80 28.68 -1.39
N ASN A 643 -7.45 29.24 -2.54
CA ASN A 643 -6.66 28.53 -3.56
C ASN A 643 -5.17 28.85 -3.52
N ASP A 644 -4.78 30.00 -2.92
CA ASP A 644 -3.38 30.44 -2.87
C ASP A 644 -2.85 30.47 -1.44
N THR A 645 -3.43 31.31 -0.56
CA THR A 645 -2.89 31.56 0.79
C THR A 645 -3.02 30.36 1.72
N LEU A 646 -4.18 29.71 1.76
CA LEU A 646 -4.44 28.58 2.66
C LEU A 646 -3.56 27.36 2.33
N PRO A 647 -3.42 26.93 1.05
CA PRO A 647 -2.51 25.82 0.70
C PRO A 647 -1.03 26.13 0.99
N GLU A 648 -0.60 27.39 0.84
CA GLU A 648 0.77 27.80 1.16
C GLU A 648 1.05 27.68 2.67
N LEU A 649 0.14 28.15 3.52
CA LEU A 649 0.25 28.05 4.97
C LEU A 649 0.21 26.59 5.46
N GLU A 650 -0.66 25.75 4.88
CA GLU A 650 -0.71 24.32 5.18
C GLU A 650 0.61 23.62 4.83
N THR A 651 1.20 23.96 3.70
CA THR A 651 2.49 23.39 3.27
C THR A 651 3.60 23.78 4.25
N LYS A 652 3.69 25.05 4.63
CA LYS A 652 4.68 25.52 5.61
C LYS A 652 4.49 24.86 6.99
N LEU A 653 3.25 24.67 7.44
CA LEU A 653 2.98 23.99 8.71
C LEU A 653 3.35 22.51 8.65
N LYS A 654 3.03 21.82 7.55
CA LYS A 654 3.42 20.42 7.34
C LYS A 654 4.94 20.24 7.40
N HIS A 655 5.72 21.14 6.81
CA HIS A 655 7.19 21.08 6.87
C HIS A 655 7.71 21.12 8.31
N GLN A 656 7.18 22.02 9.14
CA GLN A 656 7.65 22.16 10.53
C GLN A 656 7.20 21.02 11.45
N LEU A 657 6.14 20.30 11.09
CA LEU A 657 5.63 19.14 11.83
C LEU A 657 6.31 17.82 11.47
N LEU A 658 7.22 17.80 10.49
CA LEU A 658 7.95 16.59 10.14
C LEU A 658 8.90 16.18 11.27
N PRO A 659 8.96 14.88 11.63
CA PRO A 659 9.91 14.39 12.61
C PRO A 659 11.34 14.61 12.09
N LYS A 660 12.17 15.32 12.87
CA LYS A 660 13.59 15.53 12.56
C LYS A 660 14.36 14.23 12.77
N ASP A 661 15.36 13.98 11.92
CA ASP A 661 16.25 12.82 12.07
C ASP A 661 17.09 12.98 13.34
N PRO A 662 17.04 12.04 14.29
CA PRO A 662 17.80 12.13 15.55
C PRO A 662 19.32 12.17 15.33
N GLU A 663 19.81 11.73 14.17
CA GLU A 663 21.23 11.71 13.83
C GLU A 663 21.70 13.02 13.16
N ASP A 664 20.79 13.93 12.75
CA ASP A 664 21.13 15.14 11.99
C ASP A 664 22.09 16.08 12.73
N SER A 665 22.13 16.03 14.06
CA SER A 665 23.03 16.83 14.90
C SER A 665 24.44 16.24 15.03
N ARG A 666 24.67 15.01 14.58
CA ARG A 666 25.91 14.28 14.89
C ARG A 666 27.09 14.68 13.99
N ASP A 667 28.28 14.51 14.54
CA ASP A 667 29.54 14.50 13.80
C ASP A 667 29.68 13.18 13.02
N VAL A 668 30.63 13.10 12.07
CA VAL A 668 30.71 11.94 11.15
C VAL A 668 32.10 11.36 11.02
N ILE A 669 32.14 10.08 10.66
CA ILE A 669 33.31 9.40 10.11
C ILE A 669 33.12 9.30 8.60
N LEU A 670 34.01 9.93 7.86
CA LEU A 670 34.14 9.82 6.41
C LEU A 670 35.08 8.67 6.08
N GLU A 671 34.65 7.77 5.20
CA GLU A 671 35.46 6.71 4.62
C GLU A 671 35.38 6.76 3.09
N VAL A 672 36.53 6.73 2.42
CA VAL A 672 36.63 6.68 0.96
C VAL A 672 37.50 5.50 0.53
N ARG A 673 36.98 4.65 -0.36
CA ARG A 673 37.70 3.49 -0.91
C ARG A 673 37.70 3.47 -2.42
N ALA A 674 38.80 2.96 -2.99
CA ALA A 674 38.88 2.68 -4.41
C ALA A 674 37.97 1.51 -4.81
N GLY A 675 37.20 1.68 -5.88
CA GLY A 675 36.34 0.65 -6.47
C GLY A 675 36.92 0.06 -7.75
N ALA A 676 36.05 -0.25 -8.71
CA ALA A 676 36.42 -0.85 -9.99
C ALA A 676 37.12 0.16 -10.92
N GLY A 677 38.44 0.03 -11.09
CA GLY A 677 39.22 0.89 -12.00
C GLY A 677 40.75 0.86 -11.83
N GLY A 678 41.28 0.02 -10.93
CA GLY A 678 42.71 -0.12 -10.70
C GLY A 678 43.36 1.17 -10.18
N ALA A 679 44.57 1.50 -10.65
CA ALA A 679 45.30 2.70 -10.23
C ALA A 679 44.51 4.01 -10.43
N GLU A 680 43.63 4.08 -11.44
CA GLU A 680 42.80 5.28 -11.65
C GLU A 680 41.70 5.42 -10.59
N ALA A 681 41.10 4.31 -10.14
CA ALA A 681 40.14 4.33 -9.03
C ALA A 681 40.81 4.79 -7.73
N ALA A 682 42.07 4.39 -7.49
CA ALA A 682 42.84 4.83 -6.34
C ALA A 682 43.14 6.34 -6.36
N LYS A 683 43.48 6.90 -7.53
CA LYS A 683 43.65 8.36 -7.68
C LYS A 683 42.36 9.12 -7.46
N PHE A 684 41.26 8.61 -8.01
CA PHE A 684 39.96 9.23 -7.85
C PHE A 684 39.47 9.18 -6.40
N ALA A 685 39.72 8.08 -5.68
CA ALA A 685 39.46 8.00 -4.24
C ALA A 685 40.25 9.07 -3.45
N ALA A 686 41.51 9.32 -3.80
CA ALA A 686 42.31 10.38 -3.19
C ALA A 686 41.75 11.79 -3.48
N GLU A 687 41.29 12.03 -4.71
CA GLU A 687 40.66 13.29 -5.11
C GLU A 687 39.35 13.54 -4.36
N LEU A 688 38.50 12.51 -4.20
CA LEU A 688 37.26 12.63 -3.41
C LEU A 688 37.55 12.88 -1.93
N PHE A 689 38.53 12.19 -1.35
CA PHE A 689 38.90 12.40 0.04
C PHE A 689 39.38 13.84 0.29
N ARG A 690 40.22 14.37 -0.62
CA ARG A 690 40.64 15.77 -0.61
C ARG A 690 39.49 16.74 -0.83
N MET A 691 38.54 16.43 -1.71
CA MET A 691 37.35 17.25 -1.94
C MET A 691 36.57 17.46 -0.63
N TYR A 692 36.32 16.39 0.14
CA TYR A 692 35.64 16.49 1.43
C TYR A 692 36.48 17.19 2.49
N GLU A 693 37.80 17.03 2.48
CA GLU A 693 38.71 17.80 3.35
C GLU A 693 38.61 19.31 3.08
N MET A 694 38.65 19.72 1.80
CA MET A 694 38.52 21.13 1.42
C MET A 694 37.13 21.67 1.75
N TYR A 695 36.08 20.87 1.54
CA TYR A 695 34.72 21.23 1.89
C TYR A 695 34.54 21.44 3.41
N ALA A 696 35.05 20.51 4.22
CA ALA A 696 35.02 20.61 5.69
C ALA A 696 35.73 21.87 6.18
N ARG A 697 36.93 22.17 5.64
CA ARG A 697 37.67 23.41 5.98
C ARG A 697 36.88 24.67 5.63
N ARG A 698 36.18 24.68 4.50
CA ARG A 698 35.35 25.82 4.08
C ARG A 698 34.15 26.04 4.98
N ARG A 699 33.54 24.95 5.47
CA ARG A 699 32.46 24.98 6.48
C ARG A 699 32.98 25.20 7.92
N ASN A 700 34.29 25.42 8.09
CA ASN A 700 34.97 25.59 9.39
C ASN A 700 34.84 24.35 10.32
N TRP A 701 34.63 23.18 9.74
CA TRP A 701 34.63 21.91 10.45
C TRP A 701 36.05 21.37 10.61
N LYS A 702 36.30 20.70 11.74
CA LYS A 702 37.58 20.04 12.00
C LYS A 702 37.62 18.71 11.25
N PHE A 703 38.69 18.47 10.51
CA PHE A 703 38.93 17.26 9.75
C PHE A 703 40.16 16.55 10.31
N ASP A 704 39.96 15.48 11.07
CA ASP A 704 41.01 14.72 11.73
C ASP A 704 41.27 13.40 10.98
N LEU A 705 42.46 13.24 10.40
CA LEU A 705 42.83 12.03 9.65
C LEU A 705 42.97 10.83 10.60
N MET A 706 42.21 9.76 10.36
CA MET A 706 42.26 8.54 11.18
C MET A 706 43.19 7.49 10.58
N SER A 707 43.03 7.18 9.29
CA SER A 707 43.84 6.19 8.60
C SER A 707 43.95 6.51 7.12
N TYR A 708 45.11 6.25 6.52
CA TYR A 708 45.38 6.50 5.11
C TYR A 708 46.23 5.36 4.55
N SER A 709 45.67 4.58 3.62
CA SER A 709 46.32 3.45 2.96
C SER A 709 46.58 3.78 1.50
N GLU A 710 47.86 3.88 1.14
CA GLU A 710 48.30 4.13 -0.24
C GLU A 710 48.33 2.85 -1.08
N GLU A 711 48.18 3.01 -2.39
CA GLU A 711 48.32 1.93 -3.36
C GLU A 711 49.79 1.81 -3.83
N GLU A 712 50.40 0.63 -3.65
CA GLU A 712 51.84 0.40 -3.93
C GLU A 712 52.23 0.59 -5.42
N LYS A 713 51.28 0.42 -6.35
CA LYS A 713 51.51 0.55 -7.80
C LYS A 713 50.56 1.58 -8.41
N GLY A 714 51.09 2.76 -8.74
CA GLY A 714 50.42 3.73 -9.62
C GLY A 714 49.98 5.05 -8.96
N GLY A 715 50.17 5.20 -7.65
CA GLY A 715 49.84 6.39 -6.86
C GLY A 715 48.33 6.56 -6.64
N GLY A 716 47.91 6.87 -5.42
CA GLY A 716 46.51 7.02 -5.03
C GLY A 716 46.20 6.32 -3.69
N VAL A 717 44.93 6.31 -3.32
CA VAL A 717 44.42 5.79 -2.05
C VAL A 717 43.61 4.54 -2.28
N ARG A 718 43.99 3.45 -1.61
CA ARG A 718 43.15 2.24 -1.52
C ARG A 718 41.98 2.47 -0.57
N GLU A 719 42.28 3.09 0.57
CA GLU A 719 41.34 3.40 1.64
C GLU A 719 41.83 4.60 2.45
N ALA A 720 40.96 5.59 2.70
CA ALA A 720 41.22 6.67 3.62
C ALA A 720 40.00 6.94 4.51
N MET A 721 40.27 7.29 5.77
CA MET A 721 39.24 7.58 6.77
C MET A 721 39.61 8.86 7.55
N ALA A 722 38.62 9.70 7.79
CA ALA A 722 38.75 10.89 8.62
C ALA A 722 37.50 11.10 9.48
N GLU A 723 37.71 11.72 10.63
CA GLU A 723 36.65 12.22 11.49
C GLU A 723 36.38 13.68 11.15
N ILE A 724 35.11 14.05 10.95
CA ILE A 724 34.68 15.42 10.65
C ILE A 724 33.76 15.91 11.76
N ASN A 725 34.24 16.91 12.50
CA ASN A 725 33.58 17.45 13.67
C ASN A 725 33.16 18.91 13.44
N SER A 726 31.96 19.27 13.92
CA SER A 726 31.36 20.60 13.81
C SER A 726 32.06 21.72 14.59
N ASN A 727 33.10 21.40 15.39
CA ASN A 727 33.85 22.34 16.23
C ASN A 727 33.00 23.12 17.27
N GLY A 728 31.78 22.69 17.56
CA GLY A 728 30.90 23.35 18.52
C GLY A 728 30.43 24.74 18.12
N ASN A 729 30.66 25.16 16.87
CA ASN A 729 30.24 26.47 16.36
C ASN A 729 29.09 26.25 15.36
N PRO A 730 27.89 26.79 15.61
CA PRO A 730 26.83 26.77 14.60
C PRO A 730 27.34 27.51 13.36
N THR A 731 27.21 26.89 12.19
CA THR A 731 27.65 27.45 10.92
C THR A 731 26.92 28.78 10.70
N ILE A 732 27.62 29.92 10.75
CA ILE A 732 27.04 31.22 10.37
C ILE A 732 27.56 31.57 8.98
N HIS A 733 26.69 31.44 7.97
CA HIS A 733 26.82 32.19 6.72
C HIS A 733 25.55 33.02 6.54
N LEU A 734 25.67 34.33 6.74
CA LEU A 734 24.68 35.31 6.32
C LEU A 734 24.92 35.58 4.83
N ASN A 735 23.96 35.23 3.96
CA ASN A 735 23.88 35.86 2.65
C ASN A 735 23.20 37.22 2.87
N GLU A 736 23.97 38.30 2.85
CA GLU A 736 23.50 39.66 3.17
C GLU A 736 22.55 40.28 2.14
N GLU A 737 22.19 39.58 1.05
CA GLU A 737 21.38 40.18 -0.03
C GLU A 737 19.86 39.93 0.07
N ASP A 738 19.38 38.86 0.74
CA ASP A 738 17.94 38.52 0.71
C ASP A 738 17.28 38.21 2.08
N GLY A 739 18.01 38.23 3.20
CA GLY A 739 17.41 38.03 4.52
C GLY A 739 16.77 36.65 4.77
N GLU A 740 16.97 35.67 3.89
CA GLU A 740 16.63 34.27 4.12
C GLU A 740 17.71 33.58 4.96
N GLU A 741 17.32 32.91 6.05
CA GLU A 741 18.22 32.04 6.82
C GLU A 741 18.64 30.84 5.96
N ASP A 742 19.95 30.59 5.79
CA ASP A 742 20.44 29.41 5.06
C ASP A 742 20.14 28.15 5.90
N GLU A 743 19.07 27.42 5.57
CA GLU A 743 18.62 26.21 6.28
C GLU A 743 19.68 25.09 6.34
N LEU A 744 20.70 25.12 5.45
CA LEU A 744 21.85 24.20 5.52
C LEU A 744 22.87 24.59 6.61
N ALA A 745 22.92 25.86 6.99
CA ALA A 745 23.86 26.38 7.98
C ALA A 745 23.44 25.96 9.41
N ASN A 746 22.13 25.79 9.64
CA ASN A 746 21.56 25.27 10.89
C ASN A 746 21.44 23.73 10.87
N GLY A 747 22.53 23.03 11.22
CA GLY A 747 22.54 21.57 11.44
C GLY A 747 23.93 20.97 11.67
N GLY A 748 23.99 19.71 12.13
CA GLY A 748 25.25 18.98 12.35
C GLY A 748 25.94 18.55 11.04
N VAL A 749 27.13 17.97 11.17
CA VAL A 749 27.93 17.52 10.01
C VAL A 749 27.20 16.39 9.26
N TYR A 750 26.52 15.50 9.99
CA TYR A 750 25.76 14.40 9.40
C TYR A 750 24.61 14.88 8.53
N LYS A 751 23.79 15.83 9.01
CA LYS A 751 22.70 16.42 8.20
C LYS A 751 23.19 16.81 6.82
N ASN A 752 24.32 17.52 6.74
CA ASN A 752 24.86 18.06 5.50
C ASN A 752 25.49 17.01 4.57
N LEU A 753 26.01 15.90 5.10
CA LEU A 753 26.75 14.91 4.32
C LEU A 753 26.04 13.56 4.19
N LYS A 754 24.90 13.33 4.84
CA LYS A 754 24.24 12.00 4.90
C LYS A 754 23.94 11.39 3.52
N PHE A 755 23.67 12.22 2.52
CA PHE A 755 23.43 11.76 1.15
C PHE A 755 24.69 11.55 0.31
N GLU A 756 25.89 11.78 0.85
CA GLU A 756 27.14 11.54 0.12
C GLU A 756 27.56 10.07 0.15
N SER A 757 26.91 9.22 0.95
CA SER A 757 27.16 7.78 0.97
C SER A 757 26.73 7.10 -0.34
N GLY A 758 27.64 6.37 -0.98
CA GLY A 758 27.37 5.57 -2.17
C GLY A 758 28.55 5.47 -3.14
N VAL A 759 28.28 5.03 -4.37
CA VAL A 759 29.30 4.84 -5.41
C VAL A 759 29.42 6.09 -6.28
N HIS A 760 30.60 6.71 -6.28
CA HIS A 760 30.96 7.83 -7.14
C HIS A 760 31.71 7.30 -8.37
N ARG A 761 31.36 7.81 -9.55
CA ARG A 761 31.90 7.36 -10.83
C ARG A 761 32.64 8.48 -11.55
N VAL A 762 33.87 8.22 -11.99
CA VAL A 762 34.63 9.16 -12.83
C VAL A 762 34.77 8.64 -14.25
N GLN A 763 34.66 9.54 -15.22
CA GLN A 763 34.86 9.28 -16.64
C GLN A 763 35.88 10.29 -17.19
N ARG A 764 37.13 9.85 -17.36
CA ARG A 764 38.22 10.64 -17.92
C ARG A 764 39.28 9.75 -18.59
N VAL A 765 40.19 10.37 -19.33
CA VAL A 765 41.41 9.69 -19.81
C VAL A 765 42.38 9.58 -18.62
N PRO A 766 42.71 8.38 -18.12
CA PRO A 766 43.62 8.23 -16.99
C PRO A 766 45.01 8.77 -17.29
N ALA A 767 45.69 9.30 -16.27
CA ALA A 767 47.08 9.73 -16.41
C ALA A 767 48.04 8.58 -16.76
N THR A 768 47.61 7.33 -16.56
CA THR A 768 48.37 6.11 -16.89
C THR A 768 48.09 5.58 -18.31
N GLU A 769 47.20 6.22 -19.08
CA GLU A 769 46.76 5.76 -20.41
C GLU A 769 47.42 6.57 -21.54
N THR A 770 48.15 5.88 -22.42
CA THR A 770 48.90 6.50 -23.52
C THR A 770 48.07 6.73 -24.80
N GLN A 771 46.93 6.05 -24.98
CA GLN A 771 46.13 6.10 -26.22
C GLN A 771 44.95 7.08 -26.19
N GLY A 772 44.80 7.90 -25.14
CA GLY A 772 43.74 8.91 -25.06
C GLY A 772 42.31 8.35 -24.89
N ARG A 773 42.16 7.09 -24.46
CA ARG A 773 40.85 6.45 -24.27
C ARG A 773 40.24 6.84 -22.92
N ILE A 774 38.94 7.13 -22.92
CA ILE A 774 38.20 7.45 -21.70
C ILE A 774 37.91 6.17 -20.94
N HIS A 775 38.33 6.09 -19.69
CA HIS A 775 38.03 4.99 -18.79
C HIS A 775 36.93 5.39 -17.81
N THR A 776 36.21 4.39 -17.30
CA THR A 776 35.23 4.56 -16.22
C THR A 776 35.75 3.85 -14.98
N SER A 777 35.96 4.63 -13.93
CA SER A 777 36.44 4.15 -12.62
C SER A 777 35.46 4.54 -11.53
N THR A 778 35.42 3.79 -10.43
CA THR A 778 34.54 4.05 -9.28
C THR A 778 35.31 4.20 -7.97
N ALA A 779 34.73 4.93 -7.03
CA ALA A 779 35.13 5.00 -5.64
C ALA A 779 33.88 4.99 -4.76
N SER A 780 33.93 4.32 -3.62
CA SER A 780 32.84 4.32 -2.65
C SER A 780 33.11 5.30 -1.53
N VAL A 781 32.10 6.10 -1.19
CA VAL A 781 32.11 7.03 -0.06
C VAL A 781 31.11 6.52 0.97
N ALA A 782 31.47 6.57 2.25
CA ALA A 782 30.56 6.31 3.35
C ALA A 782 30.67 7.42 4.39
N ILE A 783 29.51 7.95 4.79
CA ILE A 783 29.34 8.94 5.85
C ILE A 783 28.60 8.24 6.98
N ILE A 784 29.30 7.99 8.08
CA ILE A 784 28.79 7.24 9.23
C ILE A 784 28.63 8.22 10.40
N PRO A 785 27.45 8.32 11.03
CA PRO A 785 27.28 9.17 12.20
C PRO A 785 28.13 8.64 13.36
N LYS A 786 28.82 9.54 14.07
CA LYS A 786 29.62 9.18 15.23
C LYS A 786 28.69 8.78 16.39
N ALA A 787 28.89 7.60 16.95
CA ALA A 787 28.16 7.15 18.13
C ALA A 787 28.63 7.92 19.37
N GLU A 788 27.70 8.28 20.26
CA GLU A 788 28.06 8.82 21.58
C GLU A 788 28.71 7.73 22.43
N GLU A 789 29.78 8.07 23.15
CA GLU A 789 30.29 7.20 24.21
C GLU A 789 29.28 7.19 25.35
N SER A 790 28.48 6.13 25.45
CA SER A 790 27.64 5.92 26.63
C SER A 790 28.52 5.55 27.82
N ASP A 791 28.45 6.31 28.91
CA ASP A 791 29.00 5.89 30.19
C ASP A 791 28.29 4.60 30.63
N ILE A 792 28.95 3.44 30.50
CA ILE A 792 28.39 2.14 30.86
C ILE A 792 28.26 2.06 32.39
N HIS A 793 27.06 2.38 32.90
CA HIS A 793 26.70 2.20 34.29
C HIS A 793 26.11 0.80 34.50
N ILE A 794 26.79 -0.05 35.27
CA ILE A 794 26.26 -1.36 35.69
C ILE A 794 25.59 -1.20 37.05
N ASP A 795 24.26 -1.36 37.12
CA ASP A 795 23.51 -1.33 38.37
C ASP A 795 23.75 -2.67 39.11
N GLU A 796 24.52 -2.61 40.20
CA GLU A 796 24.89 -3.79 41.00
C GLU A 796 23.68 -4.49 41.67
N THR A 797 22.49 -3.87 41.67
CA THR A 797 21.28 -4.43 42.28
C THR A 797 20.36 -5.13 41.27
N LYS A 798 20.45 -4.77 39.98
CA LYS A 798 19.55 -5.26 38.92
C LYS A 798 20.26 -6.04 37.85
N ASP A 799 21.50 -5.69 37.53
CA ASP A 799 22.19 -6.19 36.34
C ASP A 799 23.10 -7.38 36.63
N VAL A 800 23.33 -7.70 37.90
CA VAL A 800 24.30 -8.74 38.31
C VAL A 800 23.71 -9.72 39.31
N ARG A 801 23.97 -11.01 39.08
CA ARG A 801 23.74 -12.08 40.06
C ARG A 801 25.07 -12.47 40.70
N ILE A 802 25.15 -12.35 42.02
CA ILE A 802 26.38 -12.63 42.79
C ILE A 802 26.20 -13.91 43.60
N GLU A 803 27.07 -14.89 43.38
CA GLU A 803 27.11 -16.16 44.08
C GLU A 803 28.44 -16.30 44.84
N THR A 804 28.39 -16.70 46.11
CA THR A 804 29.57 -16.97 46.93
C THR A 804 29.86 -18.47 46.99
N MET A 805 31.13 -18.82 46.88
CA MET A 805 31.56 -20.22 46.78
C MET A 805 32.86 -20.49 47.56
N ARG A 806 33.14 -21.77 47.79
CA ARG A 806 34.41 -22.20 48.39
C ARG A 806 35.52 -22.13 47.34
N ALA A 807 36.66 -21.55 47.70
CA ALA A 807 37.82 -21.51 46.82
C ALA A 807 38.35 -22.93 46.58
N SER A 808 38.57 -23.29 45.31
CA SER A 808 39.05 -24.62 44.90
C SER A 808 40.58 -24.64 44.82
N GLY A 809 41.23 -25.53 45.57
CA GLY A 809 42.69 -25.74 45.57
C GLY A 809 43.06 -27.21 45.85
N ALA A 810 44.30 -27.59 45.50
CA ALA A 810 44.81 -28.96 45.63
C ALA A 810 44.78 -29.44 47.09
N GLY A 811 44.12 -30.57 47.34
CA GLY A 811 43.83 -31.09 48.67
C GLY A 811 45.07 -31.51 49.46
N GLY A 812 45.15 -31.01 50.69
CA GLY A 812 46.03 -31.48 51.76
C GLY A 812 45.84 -30.64 53.00
N GLN A 813 45.53 -31.29 54.15
CA GLN A 813 45.37 -30.85 55.57
C GLN A 813 44.82 -29.45 55.96
N HIS A 814 44.65 -28.50 55.05
CA HIS A 814 43.90 -27.26 55.21
C HIS A 814 42.77 -27.24 54.18
N VAL A 815 41.69 -27.98 54.46
CA VAL A 815 40.43 -27.84 53.72
C VAL A 815 39.89 -26.44 54.01
N ASN A 816 39.74 -25.60 52.99
CA ASN A 816 39.16 -24.26 53.12
C ASN A 816 37.72 -24.36 53.67
N THR A 817 37.50 -23.91 54.91
CA THR A 817 36.20 -23.93 55.58
C THR A 817 35.34 -22.69 55.30
N THR A 818 35.89 -21.67 54.66
CA THR A 818 35.24 -20.37 54.42
C THR A 818 34.90 -20.13 52.94
N ASN A 819 33.72 -19.52 52.69
CA ASN A 819 33.25 -19.17 51.34
C ASN A 819 33.89 -17.84 50.88
N SER A 820 35.13 -17.91 50.38
CA SER A 820 35.89 -16.71 49.95
C SER A 820 35.80 -16.41 48.44
N ALA A 821 35.46 -17.38 47.58
CA ALA A 821 35.37 -17.18 46.13
C ALA A 821 34.04 -16.51 45.74
N VAL A 822 34.07 -15.65 44.71
CA VAL A 822 32.90 -14.91 44.23
C VAL A 822 32.73 -15.15 42.73
N ARG A 823 31.51 -15.55 42.34
CA ARG A 823 31.05 -15.61 40.96
C ARG A 823 30.04 -14.50 40.73
N ILE A 824 30.25 -13.69 39.70
CA ILE A 824 29.31 -12.65 39.26
C ILE A 824 28.87 -12.97 37.85
N VAL A 825 27.56 -12.99 37.61
CA VAL A 825 26.95 -13.15 36.29
C VAL A 825 26.24 -11.84 35.95
N HIS A 826 26.64 -11.19 34.86
CA HIS A 826 25.88 -10.06 34.32
C HIS A 826 24.67 -10.61 33.57
N ILE A 827 23.48 -10.32 34.08
CA ILE A 827 22.22 -10.90 33.62
C ILE A 827 21.93 -10.52 32.16
N PRO A 828 22.10 -9.25 31.73
CA PRO A 828 21.81 -8.85 30.35
C PRO A 828 22.72 -9.48 29.30
N THR A 829 24.02 -9.66 29.59
CA THR A 829 25.00 -10.16 28.60
C THR A 829 25.39 -11.63 28.80
N GLY A 830 24.98 -12.27 29.90
CA GLY A 830 25.36 -13.64 30.26
C GLY A 830 26.83 -13.81 30.68
N VAL A 831 27.62 -12.74 30.75
CA VAL A 831 29.06 -12.82 31.06
C VAL A 831 29.25 -13.23 32.52
N THR A 832 30.03 -14.29 32.71
CA THR A 832 30.37 -14.80 34.04
C THR A 832 31.83 -14.53 34.39
N VAL A 833 32.07 -14.00 35.57
CA VAL A 833 33.40 -13.77 36.15
C VAL A 833 33.51 -14.49 37.48
N VAL A 834 34.56 -15.27 37.67
CA VAL A 834 34.85 -15.99 38.93
C VAL A 834 36.23 -15.57 39.42
N ILE A 835 36.33 -15.11 40.67
CA ILE A 835 37.61 -14.73 41.30
C ILE A 835 37.70 -15.35 42.70
N GLN A 836 38.87 -15.91 43.01
CA GLN A 836 39.17 -16.58 44.28
C GLN A 836 40.56 -16.26 44.84
N ASP A 837 41.19 -15.20 44.34
CA ASP A 837 42.61 -14.89 44.58
C ASP A 837 42.89 -14.44 46.03
N GLU A 838 41.93 -13.80 46.68
CA GLU A 838 42.07 -13.24 48.02
C GLU A 838 41.38 -14.10 49.09
N ARG A 839 41.85 -13.99 50.33
CA ARG A 839 41.20 -14.62 51.50
C ARG A 839 39.88 -13.94 51.91
N SER A 840 39.57 -12.76 51.37
CA SER A 840 38.38 -11.96 51.71
C SER A 840 37.37 -11.91 50.57
N GLN A 841 36.11 -12.25 50.88
CA GLN A 841 34.97 -12.20 49.96
C GLN A 841 34.76 -10.80 49.35
N HIS A 842 34.89 -9.75 50.16
CA HIS A 842 34.69 -8.37 49.71
C HIS A 842 35.75 -7.93 48.69
N LYS A 843 37.01 -8.36 48.89
CA LYS A 843 38.10 -8.09 47.95
C LYS A 843 37.93 -8.86 46.65
N ASN A 844 37.49 -10.12 46.71
CA ASN A 844 37.19 -10.92 45.51
C ASN A 844 35.98 -10.37 44.75
N LYS A 845 34.93 -9.90 45.44
CA LYS A 845 33.79 -9.20 44.82
C LYS A 845 34.22 -7.94 44.07
N ALA A 846 35.03 -7.09 44.69
CA ALA A 846 35.51 -5.84 44.07
C ALA A 846 36.35 -6.12 42.81
N LYS A 847 37.27 -7.10 42.87
CA LYS A 847 38.03 -7.52 41.68
C LYS A 847 37.12 -8.11 40.60
N ALA A 848 36.12 -8.92 40.98
CA ALA A 848 35.21 -9.55 40.02
C ALA A 848 34.34 -8.52 39.30
N LEU A 849 33.88 -7.47 40.00
CA LEU A 849 33.16 -6.34 39.40
C LEU A 849 34.04 -5.54 38.44
N SER A 850 35.31 -5.29 38.79
CA SER A 850 36.26 -4.58 37.92
C SER A 850 36.51 -5.36 36.61
N VAL A 851 36.74 -6.67 36.70
CA VAL A 851 36.90 -7.54 35.53
C VAL A 851 35.61 -7.64 34.72
N LEU A 852 34.45 -7.65 35.38
CA LEU A 852 33.17 -7.66 34.71
C LEU A 852 32.94 -6.37 33.92
N ARG A 853 33.20 -5.20 34.51
CA ARG A 853 33.11 -3.90 33.83
C ARG A 853 33.99 -3.85 32.58
N ALA A 854 35.25 -4.31 32.68
CA ALA A 854 36.15 -4.36 31.52
C ALA A 854 35.61 -5.28 30.40
N ARG A 855 35.06 -6.45 30.74
CA ARG A 855 34.49 -7.38 29.75
C ARG A 855 33.21 -6.87 29.10
N VAL A 856 32.33 -6.22 29.87
CA VAL A 856 31.10 -5.62 29.35
C VAL A 856 31.44 -4.45 28.44
N TYR A 857 32.41 -3.62 28.81
CA TYR A 857 32.92 -2.54 27.97
C TYR A 857 33.50 -3.06 26.63
N ASP A 858 34.29 -4.13 26.66
CA ASP A 858 34.80 -4.76 25.43
C ASP A 858 33.70 -5.34 24.54
N ILE A 859 32.62 -5.87 25.12
CA ILE A 859 31.47 -6.38 24.37
C ILE A 859 30.72 -5.23 23.71
N GLU A 860 30.46 -4.14 24.42
CA GLU A 860 29.75 -2.98 23.87
C GLU A 860 30.59 -2.33 22.76
N ARG A 861 31.91 -2.21 22.96
CA ARG A 861 32.82 -1.73 21.91
C ARG A 861 32.80 -2.62 20.67
N ARG A 862 32.73 -3.95 20.82
CA ARG A 862 32.59 -4.88 19.68
C ARG A 862 31.23 -4.79 19.02
N LYS A 863 30.17 -4.55 19.80
CA LYS A 863 28.81 -4.37 19.30
C LYS A 863 28.70 -3.08 18.48
N VAL A 864 29.20 -1.95 18.99
CA VAL A 864 29.32 -0.69 18.24
C VAL A 864 30.17 -0.87 16.98
N ALA A 865 31.30 -1.58 17.06
CA ALA A 865 32.11 -1.88 15.88
C ALA A 865 31.37 -2.77 14.86
N ALA A 866 30.53 -3.71 15.32
CA ALA A 866 29.73 -4.58 14.45
C ALA A 866 28.55 -3.82 13.81
N GLU A 867 27.88 -2.95 14.56
CA GLU A 867 26.82 -2.06 14.09
C GLU A 867 27.37 -1.08 13.04
N ASN A 868 28.51 -0.45 13.32
CA ASN A 868 29.21 0.40 12.35
C ASN A 868 29.63 -0.40 11.10
N ALA A 869 30.10 -1.65 11.26
CA ALA A 869 30.45 -2.51 10.12
C ALA A 869 29.23 -3.01 9.33
N GLN A 870 28.06 -3.09 9.95
CA GLN A 870 26.79 -3.43 9.30
C GLN A 870 26.23 -2.23 8.55
N MET A 871 26.15 -1.06 9.21
CA MET A 871 25.74 0.21 8.61
C MET A 871 26.64 0.57 7.42
N ARG A 872 27.95 0.35 7.56
CA ARG A 872 28.91 0.49 6.47
C ARG A 872 28.57 -0.41 5.27
N ARG A 873 28.19 -1.67 5.50
CA ARG A 873 27.79 -2.61 4.44
C ARG A 873 26.47 -2.22 3.77
N SER A 874 25.57 -1.52 4.45
CA SER A 874 24.34 -0.99 3.84
C SER A 874 24.57 0.32 3.08
N LEU A 875 25.50 1.15 3.52
CA LEU A 875 25.82 2.45 2.89
C LEU A 875 26.72 2.29 1.65
N ILE A 876 27.59 1.26 1.65
CA ILE A 876 28.49 0.94 0.55
C ILE A 876 27.90 -0.26 -0.20
N GLY A 877 27.40 -0.04 -1.41
CA GLY A 877 26.95 -1.11 -2.31
C GLY A 877 28.10 -1.99 -2.82
N SER A 878 27.93 -2.66 -3.96
CA SER A 878 28.96 -3.55 -4.53
C SER A 878 30.21 -2.83 -5.04
N ALA A 879 30.19 -1.49 -5.11
CA ALA A 879 31.23 -0.64 -5.72
C ALA A 879 31.50 -0.96 -7.21
N ASP A 880 30.59 -1.71 -7.84
CA ASP A 880 30.65 -2.06 -9.26
C ASP A 880 30.29 -0.85 -10.15
N ARG A 881 30.69 -0.92 -11.42
CA ARG A 881 30.49 0.13 -12.42
C ARG A 881 29.01 0.39 -12.75
N SER A 882 28.12 -0.53 -12.41
CA SER A 882 26.66 -0.38 -12.56
C SER A 882 26.03 0.55 -11.52
N GLU A 883 26.59 0.60 -10.31
CA GLU A 883 26.11 1.43 -9.21
C GLU A 883 26.69 2.86 -9.33
N ARG A 884 25.84 3.87 -9.19
CA ARG A 884 26.27 5.28 -9.19
C ARG A 884 25.26 6.18 -8.49
N ILE A 885 25.75 6.96 -7.55
CA ILE A 885 25.02 8.11 -7.00
C ILE A 885 25.43 9.39 -7.73
N ARG A 886 26.69 9.50 -8.16
CA ARG A 886 27.21 10.68 -8.85
C ARG A 886 28.18 10.30 -9.97
N THR A 887 28.09 10.98 -11.11
CA THR A 887 29.02 10.83 -12.24
C THR A 887 29.78 12.12 -12.50
N TYR A 888 31.11 12.05 -12.43
CA TYR A 888 32.06 13.10 -12.76
C TYR A 888 32.57 12.86 -14.19
N ASN A 889 32.13 13.67 -15.15
CA ASN A 889 32.50 13.53 -16.55
C ASN A 889 33.43 14.68 -16.96
N PHE A 890 34.72 14.39 -17.07
CA PHE A 890 35.74 15.38 -17.41
C PHE A 890 35.72 15.80 -18.88
N LYS A 891 35.21 14.95 -19.79
CA LYS A 891 35.06 15.30 -21.21
C LYS A 891 34.06 16.43 -21.40
N ASP A 892 32.95 16.35 -20.67
CA ASP A 892 31.85 17.31 -20.73
C ASP A 892 31.99 18.42 -19.68
N GLY A 893 33.05 18.40 -18.84
CA GLY A 893 33.28 19.34 -17.74
C GLY A 893 32.23 19.28 -16.62
N ARG A 894 31.34 18.28 -16.59
CA ARG A 894 30.14 18.29 -15.74
C ARG A 894 30.06 17.13 -14.76
N CYS A 895 29.45 17.40 -13.61
CA CYS A 895 29.09 16.43 -12.60
C CYS A 895 27.57 16.36 -12.44
N LYS A 896 27.02 15.14 -12.37
CA LYS A 896 25.58 14.90 -12.21
C LYS A 896 25.31 13.91 -11.08
N ASP A 897 24.41 14.27 -10.17
CA ASP A 897 23.81 13.34 -9.20
C ASP A 897 22.60 12.63 -9.84
N HIS A 898 22.42 11.34 -9.58
CA HIS A 898 21.37 10.51 -10.20
C HIS A 898 20.12 10.36 -9.31
N ARG A 899 20.09 10.98 -8.13
CA ARG A 899 19.00 10.81 -7.16
C ARG A 899 18.09 12.04 -7.01
N GLY A 900 18.63 13.25 -7.19
CA GLY A 900 17.89 14.51 -7.05
C GLY A 900 17.07 14.91 -8.28
N THR A 901 16.63 16.17 -8.35
CA THR A 901 15.77 16.70 -9.43
C THR A 901 16.50 16.87 -10.78
N GLY A 902 17.81 16.58 -10.80
CA GLY A 902 18.64 16.60 -11.99
C GLY A 902 19.64 17.75 -12.03
N VAL A 903 20.02 18.32 -10.89
CA VAL A 903 21.09 19.32 -10.77
C VAL A 903 22.40 18.83 -11.41
N VAL A 904 23.05 19.73 -12.15
CA VAL A 904 24.33 19.48 -12.84
C VAL A 904 25.28 20.63 -12.56
N VAL A 905 26.43 20.32 -11.98
CA VAL A 905 27.53 21.29 -11.81
C VAL A 905 28.42 21.19 -13.04
N ASN A 906 28.58 22.29 -13.78
CA ASN A 906 29.31 22.33 -15.07
C ASN A 906 30.82 22.61 -14.93
N ASP A 907 31.38 22.41 -13.74
CA ASP A 907 32.82 22.52 -13.48
C ASP A 907 33.27 21.46 -12.47
N VAL A 908 33.74 20.34 -13.01
CA VAL A 908 34.22 19.20 -12.21
C VAL A 908 35.46 19.55 -11.37
N GLN A 909 36.33 20.43 -11.86
CA GLN A 909 37.56 20.76 -11.13
C GLN A 909 37.23 21.62 -9.91
N LYS A 910 36.38 22.63 -10.10
CA LYS A 910 35.83 23.45 -9.02
C LYS A 910 35.12 22.59 -7.96
N LEU A 911 34.39 21.55 -8.40
CA LEU A 911 33.78 20.58 -7.50
C LEU A 911 34.80 19.82 -6.66
N LEU A 912 35.86 19.29 -7.27
CA LEU A 912 36.92 18.57 -6.58
C LEU A 912 37.75 19.46 -5.64
N ASP A 913 37.79 20.77 -5.89
CA ASP A 913 38.40 21.76 -4.99
C ASP A 913 37.47 22.14 -3.81
N GLY A 914 36.30 21.50 -3.68
CA GLY A 914 35.36 21.68 -2.57
C GLY A 914 34.28 22.73 -2.80
N PHE A 915 34.07 23.21 -4.03
CA PHE A 915 33.05 24.22 -4.37
C PHE A 915 31.87 23.60 -5.15
N GLY A 916 30.63 23.97 -4.80
CA GLY A 916 29.44 23.50 -5.54
C GLY A 916 28.84 22.19 -5.03
N LEU A 917 29.40 21.61 -3.95
CA LEU A 917 28.77 20.47 -3.26
C LEU A 917 27.41 20.87 -2.63
N ASP A 918 27.30 22.13 -2.17
CA ASP A 918 26.07 22.68 -1.59
C ASP A 918 24.86 22.63 -2.54
N GLU A 919 25.10 22.71 -3.86
CA GLU A 919 24.04 22.63 -4.87
C GLU A 919 23.40 21.24 -4.90
N PHE A 920 24.20 20.18 -4.78
CA PHE A 920 23.70 18.81 -4.69
C PHE A 920 23.06 18.53 -3.33
N ILE A 921 23.65 19.02 -2.24
CA ILE A 921 23.13 18.82 -0.89
C ILE A 921 21.73 19.46 -0.77
N ARG A 922 21.56 20.71 -1.22
CA ARG A 922 20.25 21.39 -1.22
C ARG A 922 19.18 20.63 -2.03
N ASP A 923 19.53 20.18 -3.23
CA ASP A 923 18.61 19.43 -4.10
C ASP A 923 18.15 18.12 -3.45
N LEU A 924 19.08 17.39 -2.83
CA LEU A 924 18.80 16.11 -2.18
C LEU A 924 17.99 16.28 -0.89
N HIS A 925 18.27 17.31 -0.07
CA HIS A 925 17.44 17.63 1.09
C HIS A 925 16.02 18.02 0.70
N LYS A 926 15.86 18.79 -0.38
CA LYS A 926 14.53 19.13 -0.90
C LYS A 926 13.76 17.88 -1.33
N CYS A 927 14.43 16.97 -2.06
CA CYS A 927 13.82 15.70 -2.45
C CYS A 927 13.43 14.83 -1.24
N ASP A 928 14.29 14.75 -0.22
CA ASP A 928 14.02 14.02 1.02
C ASP A 928 12.85 14.65 1.81
N LEU A 929 12.80 15.99 1.91
CA LEU A 929 11.67 16.70 2.51
C LEU A 929 10.36 16.46 1.75
N GLU A 930 10.36 16.53 0.42
CA GLU A 930 9.20 16.21 -0.40
C GLU A 930 8.77 14.75 -0.21
N GLU A 931 9.73 13.82 -0.11
CA GLU A 931 9.47 12.40 0.16
C GLU A 931 8.90 12.17 1.58
N GLN A 932 9.43 12.88 2.58
CA GLN A 932 8.95 12.85 3.95
C GLN A 932 7.55 13.47 4.09
N MET A 933 7.26 14.55 3.36
CA MET A 933 5.92 15.11 3.26
C MET A 933 4.92 14.15 2.64
N LEU A 934 5.33 13.42 1.58
CA LEU A 934 4.54 12.37 0.98
C LEU A 934 4.30 11.20 1.97
N LYS A 935 5.25 10.95 2.88
CA LYS A 935 5.13 9.95 3.96
C LYS A 935 4.26 10.46 5.12
N SER A 936 4.32 11.74 5.50
CA SER A 936 3.57 12.30 6.64
C SER A 936 2.14 12.68 6.31
N SER A 937 1.85 13.08 5.06
CA SER A 937 0.48 13.34 4.57
C SER A 937 -0.39 12.06 4.47
N SER A 938 0.21 10.91 4.74
CA SER A 938 -0.44 9.58 4.80
C SER A 938 -0.68 9.06 6.23
N VAL A 939 -0.45 9.89 7.25
CA VAL A 939 -0.86 9.70 8.65
C VAL A 939 -1.99 10.67 8.95
#